data_AF-A0A916K6B3-F1
#
_entry.id   AF-A0A916K6B3-F1
#
_cell.length_a   1.000
_cell.length_b   1.000
_cell.length_c   1.000
_cell.angle_alpha   90.00
_cell.angle_beta   90.00
_cell.angle_gamma   90.00
#
_symmetry.space_group_name_H-M   'P 1'
#
loop_
_entity.id
_entity.type
_entity.pdbx_description
1 polymer ?
#
loop_
_entity_poly.entity_id
_entity_poly.type
_entity_poly.pdbx_seq_one_letter_code
_entity_poly.pdbx_strand_id
1 'polypeptide(L)'
;MHVRKIMKKGLICCLGTLLCFISLFVPMNVGVAGATAAVPLANAGFEQEVTGGVIPGWRQTYGNGVTAVTYGVVNEAKHSGSFSLRLDDQSVTSTLGLESNKFTVTGGVNYSASAMFQVERERLAIYLQFFNAAGTRVGNTSSWVDPGEDAWIKGSVSGTAPADAITGSVLLYSSSTGKGAGYVDDVKVEVNPIGTFENLGEPILNFINQDAAIGKEQGKDVAYAVVKGANDSTVFAVFDLLSAKVIKTIPMPGVTGAWGVKAASDGKIYAGTHYDGHLFQYTPGGDSLVDLGRLGEETHVWTLVAGANGKIYAGTYPNAHVFEYDPVTNLVNDLGRVHPTEKYVRSLAYDSDRNVLYAGVGGSTAGIVKINLATGSQQEILQQLLPNAYSNYDFAMNMGYALGKLFVRLNKPDHLLIVDVATESIEYYDPNGLGMGSRTLATKPGDTQNIYFGGYILRSYNIATQTFAVEFSDPNARAANFFDGKFVQLNDPSWPGYTFIGVSEKGQIMMHNKQTGELSTNQVDNYGSPILIQSVHTGFDGNIYIGGYLGATGFTSYRPSDGTFTEIQQFGQVESVASVNNKLYIGTYGNARVYEYDPTAAWTSTNPRRVAELVKDNQDRPFAMAGVDSLNKLYVGSVPDYGSLSGALTVYDVPTRKAQVFKDIVHNQGVVSLVYKDGLVYGGTTIYGGLGTSGPSENEGKLFVFDTATNTKVFEIAPVPGRKVVSGLLAGPDGLIWGVAEDTIFKLDPNTRQVVYKAAKLGRYATGTVWVDAFLKLGADGNVYGTNRQKTLFMIKPDTMDFVVIKNGAGNYLTQDAYGNLYMANDATLWKYTLPADEQSVADMLHRSAEAGQIPQPVQAQLTNALRQAADQYGKQHKDQAVKHLRDFLKHLHNPAFDTSVSPKAKWPLDQQVRTLLGKWDSE
;
A
#
# COMPACT_ATOMS: atom_id res chain seq x y z
N MET A 1 44.59 -69.47 -48.32
CA MET A 1 43.37 -70.21 -48.71
C MET A 1 42.76 -70.85 -47.46
N HIS A 2 42.27 -70.04 -46.51
CA HIS A 2 41.95 -70.55 -45.18
C HIS A 2 40.77 -69.83 -44.55
N VAL A 3 39.67 -70.57 -44.41
CA VAL A 3 38.57 -70.31 -43.49
C VAL A 3 39.10 -70.56 -42.06
N ARG A 4 39.74 -69.54 -41.51
CA ARG A 4 40.23 -69.41 -40.12
C ARG A 4 40.47 -67.93 -39.87
N LYS A 5 39.89 -67.39 -38.79
CA LYS A 5 39.99 -65.99 -38.31
C LYS A 5 39.18 -65.02 -39.19
N ILE A 6 38.28 -64.18 -38.68
CA ILE A 6 38.31 -63.45 -37.40
C ILE A 6 36.90 -63.49 -36.77
N MET A 7 36.59 -64.61 -36.11
CA MET A 7 35.92 -64.59 -34.81
C MET A 7 36.98 -64.17 -33.78
N LYS A 8 36.83 -62.97 -33.20
CA LYS A 8 37.42 -62.47 -31.93
C LYS A 8 37.50 -60.94 -32.03
N LYS A 9 36.39 -60.27 -31.70
CA LYS A 9 36.34 -58.89 -31.18
C LYS A 9 34.93 -58.39 -30.82
N GLY A 10 33.91 -59.25 -30.88
CA GLY A 10 32.57 -58.98 -30.35
C GLY A 10 32.17 -60.04 -29.34
N LEU A 11 32.82 -60.11 -28.17
CA LEU A 11 32.32 -60.81 -26.97
C LEU A 11 33.19 -60.60 -25.70
N ILE A 12 33.77 -59.41 -25.45
CA ILE A 12 34.46 -59.12 -24.16
C ILE A 12 34.12 -57.73 -23.55
N CYS A 13 33.25 -56.92 -24.17
CA CYS A 13 32.85 -55.62 -23.59
C CYS A 13 31.36 -55.51 -23.20
N CYS A 14 30.68 -56.64 -22.93
CA CYS A 14 29.28 -56.65 -22.49
C CYS A 14 29.07 -57.27 -21.09
N LEU A 15 30.13 -57.62 -20.37
CA LEU A 15 30.05 -58.01 -18.95
C LEU A 15 30.81 -57.06 -17.99
N GLY A 16 31.50 -56.04 -18.50
CA GLY A 16 32.24 -55.04 -17.71
C GLY A 16 31.54 -53.68 -17.55
N THR A 17 30.43 -53.46 -18.25
CA THR A 17 29.71 -52.17 -18.29
C THR A 17 28.34 -52.20 -17.60
N LEU A 18 27.96 -53.34 -17.01
CA LEU A 18 26.74 -53.47 -16.19
C LEU A 18 27.00 -53.47 -14.67
N LEU A 19 28.27 -53.37 -14.25
CA LEU A 19 28.69 -53.39 -12.83
C LEU A 19 29.39 -52.09 -12.36
N CYS A 20 29.43 -51.04 -13.20
CA CYS A 20 29.97 -49.72 -12.82
C CYS A 20 28.91 -48.59 -12.77
N PHE A 21 27.62 -48.89 -12.94
CA PHE A 21 26.55 -47.88 -12.89
C PHE A 21 25.66 -47.96 -11.63
N ILE A 22 26.01 -48.77 -10.63
CA ILE A 22 25.23 -48.93 -9.39
C ILE A 22 25.97 -48.42 -8.13
N SER A 23 27.19 -47.90 -8.26
CA SER A 23 27.96 -47.44 -7.10
C SER A 23 28.49 -46.02 -7.32
N LEU A 24 27.63 -45.02 -7.07
CA LEU A 24 27.94 -43.66 -6.57
C LEU A 24 26.66 -42.78 -6.59
N PHE A 25 25.54 -43.31 -6.11
CA PHE A 25 24.44 -42.49 -5.59
C PHE A 25 24.33 -42.77 -4.10
N VAL A 26 25.30 -42.24 -3.36
CA VAL A 26 25.10 -41.99 -1.94
C VAL A 26 24.52 -40.58 -1.88
N PRO A 27 23.26 -40.38 -1.46
CA PRO A 27 22.84 -39.05 -1.05
C PRO A 27 23.79 -38.65 0.08
N MET A 28 24.62 -37.63 -0.16
CA MET A 28 25.47 -37.10 0.88
C MET A 28 24.55 -36.48 1.94
N ASN A 29 24.34 -37.22 3.03
CA ASN A 29 24.15 -36.63 4.34
C ASN A 29 25.38 -35.76 4.61
N VAL A 30 25.34 -34.50 4.17
CA VAL A 30 25.85 -33.43 5.03
C VAL A 30 25.14 -33.68 6.35
N GLY A 31 25.88 -34.04 7.40
CA GLY A 31 25.29 -34.48 8.66
C GLY A 31 24.08 -33.60 8.98
N VAL A 32 22.92 -34.23 9.18
CA VAL A 32 21.63 -33.57 9.35
C VAL A 32 21.74 -32.60 10.53
N ALA A 33 22.15 -31.38 10.23
CA ALA A 33 22.01 -30.17 11.03
C ALA A 33 21.15 -29.16 10.27
N GLY A 34 20.41 -29.63 9.25
CA GLY A 34 19.47 -28.87 8.44
C GLY A 34 18.01 -29.24 8.67
N ALA A 35 17.68 -29.93 9.77
CA ALA A 35 16.33 -29.82 10.30
C ALA A 35 16.26 -28.45 10.99
N THR A 36 15.23 -27.65 10.73
CA THR A 36 14.84 -26.57 11.67
C THR A 36 14.97 -27.14 13.07
N ALA A 37 15.83 -26.55 13.90
CA ALA A 37 16.25 -27.19 15.14
C ALA A 37 15.01 -27.49 15.98
N ALA A 38 14.58 -28.76 15.98
CA ALA A 38 13.44 -29.21 16.72
C ALA A 38 13.80 -28.97 18.19
N VAL A 39 12.96 -28.20 18.88
CA VAL A 39 13.14 -27.98 20.31
C VAL A 39 12.66 -29.27 20.99
N PRO A 40 13.53 -30.01 21.70
CA PRO A 40 13.13 -31.27 22.31
C PRO A 40 12.00 -31.06 23.31
N LEU A 41 10.92 -31.81 23.14
CA LEU A 41 9.77 -31.81 24.04
C LEU A 41 9.61 -33.20 24.65
N ALA A 42 9.48 -33.26 25.97
CA ALA A 42 9.28 -34.51 26.69
C ALA A 42 7.90 -35.11 26.36
N ASN A 43 7.86 -36.40 26.04
CA ASN A 43 6.65 -37.18 25.77
C ASN A 43 5.69 -36.48 24.77
N ALA A 44 6.23 -35.99 23.66
CA ALA A 44 5.49 -35.14 22.72
C ALA A 44 4.40 -35.87 21.92
N GLY A 45 4.52 -37.19 21.75
CA GLY A 45 3.50 -38.08 21.18
C GLY A 45 2.79 -38.94 22.23
N PHE A 46 2.93 -38.63 23.53
CA PHE A 46 2.21 -39.30 24.62
C PHE A 46 2.43 -40.83 24.77
N GLU A 47 3.55 -41.35 24.26
CA GLU A 47 3.88 -42.79 24.30
C GLU A 47 4.49 -43.29 25.63
N GLN A 48 4.89 -42.39 26.54
CA GLN A 48 5.48 -42.78 27.83
C GLN A 48 4.41 -43.16 28.86
N GLU A 49 4.72 -44.16 29.68
CA GLU A 49 3.81 -44.70 30.71
C GLU A 49 3.36 -43.61 31.71
N VAL A 50 2.04 -43.52 31.92
CA VAL A 50 1.42 -42.62 32.90
C VAL A 50 1.46 -43.28 34.28
N THR A 51 2.21 -42.70 35.21
CA THR A 51 2.31 -43.20 36.59
C THR A 51 1.58 -42.27 37.55
N GLY A 52 0.64 -42.81 38.34
CA GLY A 52 -0.08 -42.02 39.36
C GLY A 52 -0.92 -40.86 38.80
N GLY A 53 -1.37 -40.97 37.54
CA GLY A 53 -2.10 -39.91 36.84
C GLY A 53 -1.23 -38.75 36.30
N VAL A 54 0.09 -38.84 36.45
CA VAL A 54 1.05 -37.87 35.92
C VAL A 54 1.50 -38.28 34.53
N ILE A 55 1.26 -37.41 33.55
CA ILE A 55 1.75 -37.58 32.18
C ILE A 55 3.18 -37.02 32.14
N PRO A 56 4.22 -37.83 31.85
CA PRO A 56 5.60 -37.35 31.83
C PRO A 56 5.74 -36.12 30.92
N GLY A 57 6.32 -35.03 31.43
CA GLY A 57 6.54 -33.81 30.65
C GLY A 57 5.34 -32.87 30.52
N TRP A 58 4.18 -33.19 31.10
CA TRP A 58 2.96 -32.40 30.97
C TRP A 58 2.25 -32.22 32.32
N ARG A 59 1.66 -31.05 32.55
CA ARG A 59 0.88 -30.76 33.75
C ARG A 59 -0.40 -30.01 33.43
N GLN A 60 -1.47 -30.30 34.17
CA GLN A 60 -2.68 -29.49 34.10
C GLN A 60 -2.42 -28.13 34.75
N THR A 61 -2.57 -27.05 33.99
CA THR A 61 -2.43 -25.66 34.46
C THR A 61 -3.76 -24.95 34.62
N TYR A 62 -4.80 -25.43 33.93
CA TYR A 62 -6.17 -24.91 34.01
C TYR A 62 -7.17 -26.03 34.28
N GLY A 63 -8.17 -25.74 35.13
CA GLY A 63 -9.23 -26.69 35.47
C GLY A 63 -8.89 -27.67 36.59
N ASN A 64 -7.85 -27.40 37.39
CA ASN A 64 -7.44 -28.28 38.49
C ASN A 64 -8.57 -28.43 39.52
N GLY A 65 -8.93 -29.68 39.84
CA GLY A 65 -10.01 -30.03 40.77
C GLY A 65 -11.43 -29.84 40.22
N VAL A 66 -11.60 -29.48 38.94
CA VAL A 66 -12.91 -29.35 38.32
C VAL A 66 -13.34 -30.69 37.72
N THR A 67 -14.35 -31.33 38.29
CA THR A 67 -14.81 -32.67 37.85
C THR A 67 -15.38 -32.70 36.42
N ALA A 68 -15.84 -31.55 35.93
CA ALA A 68 -16.40 -31.41 34.58
C ALA A 68 -15.32 -31.29 33.48
N VAL A 69 -14.03 -31.24 33.83
CA VAL A 69 -12.94 -31.27 32.85
C VAL A 69 -12.07 -32.50 33.10
N THR A 70 -11.83 -33.27 32.05
CA THR A 70 -11.07 -34.52 32.14
C THR A 70 -10.02 -34.59 31.04
N TYR A 71 -8.92 -35.27 31.34
CA TYR A 71 -7.84 -35.51 30.39
C TYR A 71 -7.14 -36.82 30.71
N GLY A 72 -6.45 -37.40 29.72
CA GLY A 72 -5.69 -38.63 29.91
C GLY A 72 -5.00 -39.10 28.64
N VAL A 73 -3.99 -39.95 28.79
CA VAL A 73 -3.37 -40.65 27.66
C VAL A 73 -4.20 -41.89 27.35
N VAL A 74 -4.59 -42.05 26.09
CA VAL A 74 -5.56 -43.07 25.67
C VAL A 74 -5.16 -43.70 24.33
N ASN A 75 -5.82 -44.78 23.88
CA ASN A 75 -5.46 -45.53 22.67
C ASN A 75 -6.59 -45.71 21.64
N GLU A 76 -7.77 -45.12 21.90
CA GLU A 76 -8.94 -45.19 21.02
C GLU A 76 -8.68 -44.47 19.70
N ALA A 77 -8.11 -43.27 19.77
CA ALA A 77 -7.65 -42.50 18.62
C ALA A 77 -6.19 -42.09 18.80
N LYS A 78 -5.41 -42.17 17.72
CA LYS A 78 -4.00 -41.76 17.66
C LYS A 78 -3.64 -41.38 16.23
N HIS A 79 -2.74 -40.43 16.06
CA HIS A 79 -2.24 -40.04 14.75
C HIS A 79 -0.98 -40.85 14.40
N SER A 80 -0.06 -40.97 15.35
CA SER A 80 1.12 -41.81 15.26
C SER A 80 1.23 -42.71 16.50
N GLY A 81 2.20 -43.64 16.51
CA GLY A 81 2.43 -44.48 17.69
C GLY A 81 1.24 -45.33 18.13
N SER A 82 1.08 -45.49 19.44
CA SER A 82 0.04 -46.32 20.08
C SER A 82 -0.93 -45.50 20.93
N PHE A 83 -0.57 -44.28 21.32
CA PHE A 83 -1.32 -43.47 22.27
C PHE A 83 -1.49 -42.02 21.79
N SER A 84 -2.47 -41.31 22.36
CA SER A 84 -2.62 -39.87 22.20
C SER A 84 -3.18 -39.25 23.48
N LEU A 85 -3.20 -37.91 23.55
CA LEU A 85 -3.83 -37.19 24.65
C LEU A 85 -5.31 -36.94 24.34
N ARG A 86 -6.20 -37.39 25.23
CA ARG A 86 -7.60 -36.98 25.29
C ARG A 86 -7.77 -35.72 26.14
N LEU A 87 -8.53 -34.76 25.63
CA LEU A 87 -9.06 -33.60 26.37
C LEU A 87 -10.60 -33.61 26.26
N ASP A 88 -11.31 -33.45 27.38
CA ASP A 88 -12.77 -33.37 27.41
C ASP A 88 -13.24 -32.34 28.45
N ASP A 89 -13.64 -31.16 27.96
CA ASP A 89 -14.20 -30.07 28.77
C ASP A 89 -15.73 -30.06 28.63
N GLN A 90 -16.44 -30.28 29.75
CA GLN A 90 -17.90 -30.20 29.85
C GLN A 90 -18.37 -28.94 30.59
N SER A 91 -17.44 -28.08 31.04
CA SER A 91 -17.75 -26.88 31.81
C SER A 91 -18.15 -25.71 30.90
N VAL A 92 -19.01 -24.83 31.41
CA VAL A 92 -19.31 -23.51 30.79
C VAL A 92 -18.81 -22.35 31.63
N THR A 93 -18.02 -22.65 32.67
CA THR A 93 -17.49 -21.66 33.63
C THR A 93 -16.03 -21.90 33.99
N SER A 94 -15.42 -22.99 33.50
CA SER A 94 -14.05 -23.40 33.81
C SER A 94 -13.32 -23.76 32.53
N THR A 95 -12.00 -23.72 32.57
CA THR A 95 -11.12 -24.03 31.44
C THR A 95 -10.43 -25.37 31.66
N LEU A 96 -10.10 -26.07 30.56
CA LEU A 96 -9.17 -27.19 30.58
C LEU A 96 -7.87 -26.78 29.89
N GLY A 97 -6.73 -27.01 30.54
CA GLY A 97 -5.43 -26.68 29.95
C GLY A 97 -4.31 -27.58 30.42
N LEU A 98 -3.65 -28.24 29.46
CA LEU A 98 -2.46 -29.06 29.68
C LEU A 98 -1.24 -28.38 29.08
N GLU A 99 -0.27 -28.09 29.93
CA GLU A 99 0.95 -27.38 29.57
C GLU A 99 2.15 -28.31 29.62
N SER A 100 3.01 -28.22 28.60
CA SER A 100 4.29 -28.92 28.58
C SER A 100 5.25 -28.41 29.65
N ASN A 101 6.29 -29.18 29.93
CA ASN A 101 7.49 -28.66 30.57
C ASN A 101 8.05 -27.49 29.74
N LYS A 102 8.68 -26.56 30.45
CA LYS A 102 9.30 -25.40 29.82
C LYS A 102 10.57 -25.82 29.07
N PHE A 103 10.78 -25.25 27.89
CA PHE A 103 11.99 -25.38 27.09
C PHE A 103 12.69 -24.02 26.96
N THR A 104 13.99 -24.01 26.68
CA THR A 104 14.76 -22.76 26.52
C THR A 104 14.35 -22.04 25.24
N VAL A 105 14.24 -20.72 25.31
CA VAL A 105 14.07 -19.84 24.14
C VAL A 105 15.06 -18.68 24.22
N THR A 106 15.32 -18.06 23.07
CA THR A 106 16.13 -16.84 22.95
C THR A 106 15.22 -15.69 22.54
N GLY A 107 15.24 -14.59 23.31
CA GLY A 107 14.50 -13.38 22.96
C GLY A 107 14.84 -12.89 21.55
N GLY A 108 13.83 -12.48 20.78
CA GLY A 108 13.96 -12.06 19.39
C GLY A 108 13.93 -13.18 18.35
N VAL A 109 14.00 -14.45 18.76
CA VAL A 109 13.90 -15.61 17.85
C VAL A 109 12.43 -16.02 17.68
N ASN A 110 12.04 -16.41 16.46
CA ASN A 110 10.70 -16.92 16.17
C ASN A 110 10.63 -18.44 16.39
N TYR A 111 9.52 -18.88 16.96
CA TYR A 111 9.24 -20.28 17.24
C TYR A 111 7.85 -20.62 16.73
N SER A 112 7.66 -21.86 16.27
CA SER A 112 6.35 -22.45 16.01
C SER A 112 6.08 -23.61 16.94
N ALA A 113 4.82 -23.75 17.36
CA ALA A 113 4.30 -24.95 17.98
C ALA A 113 3.23 -25.55 17.06
N SER A 114 3.22 -26.87 16.93
CA SER A 114 2.18 -27.59 16.22
C SER A 114 1.82 -28.89 16.92
N ALA A 115 0.62 -29.39 16.67
CA ALA A 115 0.16 -30.72 17.05
C ALA A 115 -0.92 -31.19 16.08
N MET A 116 -1.12 -32.51 16.00
CA MET A 116 -2.24 -33.09 15.28
C MET A 116 -3.45 -33.14 16.22
N PHE A 117 -4.59 -32.63 15.76
CA PHE A 117 -5.84 -32.58 16.51
C PHE A 117 -6.92 -33.38 15.80
N GLN A 118 -7.67 -34.17 16.55
CA GLN A 118 -8.95 -34.70 16.12
C GLN A 118 -10.02 -34.15 17.05
N VAL A 119 -10.64 -33.02 16.65
CA VAL A 119 -11.61 -32.30 17.48
C VAL A 119 -13.00 -32.88 17.23
N GLU A 120 -13.66 -33.34 18.29
CA GLU A 120 -15.00 -33.95 18.23
C GLU A 120 -16.09 -32.95 18.61
N ARG A 121 -15.78 -31.99 19.50
CA ARG A 121 -16.76 -31.05 20.03
C ARG A 121 -16.17 -29.65 20.18
N GLU A 122 -16.94 -28.68 19.70
CA GLU A 122 -16.60 -27.25 19.70
C GLU A 122 -15.18 -27.00 19.18
N ARG A 123 -14.25 -26.46 19.97
CA ARG A 123 -12.90 -26.13 19.49
C ARG A 123 -11.87 -26.43 20.56
N LEU A 124 -10.68 -26.82 20.13
CA LEU A 124 -9.48 -26.88 20.97
C LEU A 124 -8.46 -25.87 20.46
N ALA A 125 -7.52 -25.47 21.31
CA ALA A 125 -6.45 -24.54 20.95
C ALA A 125 -5.07 -25.07 21.29
N ILE A 126 -4.10 -24.62 20.49
CA ILE A 126 -2.68 -24.69 20.81
C ILE A 126 -2.15 -23.29 21.08
N TYR A 127 -1.44 -23.15 22.18
CA TYR A 127 -0.75 -21.93 22.59
C TYR A 127 0.75 -22.19 22.60
N LEU A 128 1.51 -21.19 22.14
CA LEU A 128 2.93 -21.06 22.41
C LEU A 128 3.11 -19.88 23.36
N GLN A 129 3.65 -20.15 24.54
CA GLN A 129 3.81 -19.16 25.62
C GLN A 129 5.29 -18.89 25.88
N PHE A 130 5.62 -17.65 26.25
CA PHE A 130 6.99 -17.19 26.54
C PHE A 130 7.07 -16.59 27.94
N PHE A 131 8.15 -16.91 28.65
CA PHE A 131 8.37 -16.52 30.04
C PHE A 131 9.77 -15.95 30.25
N ASN A 132 9.86 -14.91 31.08
CA ASN A 132 11.14 -14.32 31.48
C ASN A 132 11.81 -15.10 32.63
N ALA A 133 12.96 -14.62 33.09
CA ALA A 133 13.76 -15.27 34.14
C ALA A 133 13.03 -15.38 35.49
N ALA A 134 12.07 -14.49 35.78
CA ALA A 134 11.23 -14.57 36.98
C ALA A 134 10.10 -15.61 36.85
N GLY A 135 9.96 -16.26 35.69
CA GLY A 135 8.88 -17.20 35.41
C GLY A 135 7.55 -16.55 35.03
N THR A 136 7.50 -15.21 34.89
CA THR A 136 6.33 -14.46 34.46
C THR A 136 6.11 -14.61 32.95
N ARG A 137 4.86 -14.84 32.52
CA ARG A 137 4.52 -14.90 31.10
C ARG A 137 4.61 -13.50 30.50
N VAL A 138 5.50 -13.32 29.53
CA VAL A 138 5.77 -12.03 28.86
C VAL A 138 5.21 -11.98 27.44
N GLY A 139 4.79 -13.12 26.89
CA GLY A 139 4.13 -13.20 25.60
C GLY A 139 3.43 -14.53 25.40
N ASN A 140 2.44 -14.56 24.51
CA ASN A 140 1.88 -15.80 23.99
C ASN A 140 1.22 -15.55 22.63
N THR A 141 1.05 -16.63 21.88
CA THR A 141 0.32 -16.69 20.62
C THR A 141 -0.50 -17.97 20.61
N SER A 142 -1.65 -17.98 19.92
CA SER A 142 -2.55 -19.13 19.91
C SER A 142 -3.23 -19.35 18.57
N SER A 143 -3.62 -20.59 18.31
CA SER A 143 -4.46 -20.98 17.18
C SER A 143 -5.56 -21.93 17.64
N TRP A 144 -6.75 -21.76 17.07
CA TRP A 144 -7.93 -22.57 17.36
C TRP A 144 -8.17 -23.59 16.23
N VAL A 145 -8.53 -24.80 16.61
CA VAL A 145 -8.84 -25.91 15.71
C VAL A 145 -10.31 -26.28 15.89
N ASP A 146 -11.06 -26.22 14.79
CA ASP A 146 -12.46 -26.62 14.68
C ASP A 146 -12.61 -28.14 14.48
N PRO A 147 -13.81 -28.70 14.69
CA PRO A 147 -14.10 -30.08 14.34
C PRO A 147 -14.00 -30.27 12.82
N GLY A 148 -13.43 -31.37 12.38
CA GLY A 148 -13.45 -31.76 10.98
C GLY A 148 -13.68 -33.24 10.87
N GLU A 149 -14.89 -33.65 10.46
CA GLU A 149 -15.35 -35.00 10.05
C GLU A 149 -14.40 -36.17 10.41
N ASP A 150 -14.09 -36.34 11.71
CA ASP A 150 -13.15 -37.35 12.24
C ASP A 150 -11.72 -37.35 11.64
N ALA A 151 -11.31 -36.30 10.93
CA ALA A 151 -9.99 -36.13 10.36
C ALA A 151 -8.99 -35.52 11.35
N TRP A 152 -7.74 -35.98 11.28
CA TRP A 152 -6.64 -35.34 11.98
C TRP A 152 -6.23 -34.05 11.27
N ILE A 153 -6.33 -32.93 11.96
CA ILE A 153 -6.01 -31.58 11.47
C ILE A 153 -4.76 -31.10 12.19
N LYS A 154 -3.75 -30.62 11.44
CA LYS A 154 -2.58 -29.97 12.03
C LYS A 154 -2.97 -28.59 12.57
N GLY A 155 -3.01 -28.44 13.88
CA GLY A 155 -3.06 -27.14 14.56
C GLY A 155 -1.64 -26.58 14.66
N SER A 156 -1.44 -25.33 14.25
CA SER A 156 -0.13 -24.68 14.34
C SER A 156 -0.24 -23.20 14.68
N VAL A 157 0.78 -22.71 15.38
CA VAL A 157 0.93 -21.31 15.78
C VAL A 157 2.40 -20.93 15.74
N SER A 158 2.70 -19.66 15.45
CA SER A 158 4.06 -19.11 15.50
C SER A 158 4.10 -17.75 16.17
N GLY A 159 5.25 -17.40 16.75
CA GLY A 159 5.48 -16.11 17.39
C GLY A 159 6.94 -15.87 17.74
N THR A 160 7.33 -14.60 17.78
CA THR A 160 8.66 -14.18 18.20
C THR A 160 8.71 -14.06 19.72
N ALA A 161 9.67 -14.73 20.35
CA ALA A 161 9.89 -14.62 21.78
C ALA A 161 10.22 -13.15 22.15
N PRO A 162 9.53 -12.53 23.12
CA PRO A 162 9.87 -11.20 23.61
C PRO A 162 11.34 -11.11 24.05
N ALA A 163 11.94 -9.92 23.99
CA ALA A 163 13.38 -9.74 24.22
C ALA A 163 13.88 -10.27 25.57
N ASP A 164 13.04 -10.28 26.61
CA ASP A 164 13.36 -10.76 27.95
C ASP A 164 12.94 -12.22 28.21
N ALA A 165 12.39 -12.91 27.22
CA ALA A 165 11.99 -14.31 27.34
C ALA A 165 13.20 -15.26 27.30
N ILE A 166 13.25 -16.20 28.25
CA ILE A 166 14.30 -17.24 28.34
C ILE A 166 13.75 -18.66 28.32
N THR A 167 12.44 -18.84 28.56
CA THR A 167 11.78 -20.13 28.44
C THR A 167 10.44 -20.02 27.72
N GLY A 168 10.00 -21.10 27.08
CA GLY A 168 8.69 -21.23 26.47
C GLY A 168 7.99 -22.53 26.86
N SER A 169 6.69 -22.62 26.59
CA SER A 169 5.88 -23.84 26.77
C SER A 169 4.81 -23.96 25.68
N VAL A 170 4.34 -25.19 25.44
CA VAL A 170 3.13 -25.45 24.65
C VAL A 170 1.97 -25.69 25.60
N LEU A 171 0.83 -25.06 25.36
CA LEU A 171 -0.41 -25.29 26.10
C LEU A 171 -1.51 -25.76 25.14
N LEU A 172 -2.11 -26.90 25.47
CA LEU A 172 -3.29 -27.46 24.80
C LEU A 172 -4.51 -27.09 25.63
N TYR A 173 -5.53 -26.48 25.01
CA TYR A 173 -6.51 -25.67 25.75
C TYR A 173 -7.95 -25.77 25.25
N SER A 174 -8.90 -25.73 26.19
CA SER A 174 -10.33 -25.43 26.00
C SER A 174 -10.72 -24.20 26.83
N SER A 175 -11.51 -23.30 26.25
CA SER A 175 -11.89 -22.02 26.87
C SER A 175 -12.97 -22.14 27.93
N SER A 176 -13.07 -21.17 28.85
CA SER A 176 -14.13 -21.12 29.88
C SER A 176 -15.53 -21.00 29.30
N THR A 177 -15.66 -20.55 28.07
CA THR A 177 -16.93 -20.33 27.37
C THR A 177 -17.26 -21.44 26.38
N GLY A 178 -16.43 -22.47 26.27
CA GLY A 178 -16.60 -23.54 25.28
C GLY A 178 -16.30 -24.92 25.84
N LYS A 179 -17.03 -25.93 25.36
CA LYS A 179 -16.94 -27.33 25.78
C LYS A 179 -16.08 -28.14 24.83
N GLY A 180 -14.83 -27.73 24.64
CA GLY A 180 -13.90 -28.38 23.72
C GLY A 180 -13.62 -29.83 24.10
N ALA A 181 -13.69 -30.75 23.13
CA ALA A 181 -13.23 -32.11 23.33
C ALA A 181 -12.60 -32.70 22.06
N GLY A 182 -11.59 -33.52 22.25
CA GLY A 182 -10.85 -34.14 21.14
C GLY A 182 -9.58 -34.84 21.59
N TYR A 183 -8.84 -35.34 20.60
CA TYR A 183 -7.53 -35.96 20.79
C TYR A 183 -6.44 -35.04 20.25
N VAL A 184 -5.27 -35.08 20.89
CA VAL A 184 -4.07 -34.35 20.48
C VAL A 184 -2.89 -35.31 20.46
N ASP A 185 -2.08 -35.21 19.41
CA ASP A 185 -0.91 -36.06 19.19
C ASP A 185 0.20 -35.31 18.45
N ASP A 186 1.40 -35.89 18.40
CA ASP A 186 2.57 -35.38 17.65
C ASP A 186 2.89 -33.90 17.91
N VAL A 187 2.99 -33.49 19.18
CA VAL A 187 3.35 -32.12 19.53
C VAL A 187 4.79 -31.83 19.09
N LYS A 188 5.00 -30.71 18.40
CA LYS A 188 6.31 -30.28 17.90
C LYS A 188 6.52 -28.80 18.18
N VAL A 189 7.76 -28.46 18.51
CA VAL A 189 8.24 -27.08 18.61
C VAL A 189 9.44 -26.92 17.70
N GLU A 190 9.44 -25.88 16.89
CA GLU A 190 10.50 -25.59 15.92
C GLU A 190 10.99 -24.16 16.06
N VAL A 191 12.29 -23.96 15.88
CA VAL A 191 12.86 -22.63 15.67
C VAL A 191 12.63 -22.24 14.21
N ASN A 192 12.10 -21.03 13.99
CA ASN A 192 11.99 -20.42 12.67
C ASN A 192 12.99 -19.26 12.59
N PRO A 193 14.13 -19.41 11.90
CA PRO A 193 14.99 -18.28 11.59
C PRO A 193 14.17 -17.19 10.88
N ILE A 194 14.20 -15.98 11.44
CA ILE A 194 13.64 -14.80 10.80
C ILE A 194 14.76 -13.82 10.49
N GLY A 195 14.58 -13.10 9.40
CA GLY A 195 15.49 -12.10 8.88
C GLY A 195 15.46 -10.80 9.67
N THR A 196 16.19 -9.81 9.16
CA THR A 196 16.27 -8.47 9.77
C THR A 196 15.45 -7.46 8.99
N PHE A 197 14.91 -6.47 9.70
CA PHE A 197 14.16 -5.37 9.10
C PHE A 197 14.98 -4.09 9.12
N GLU A 198 14.89 -3.34 8.03
CA GLU A 198 15.47 -2.02 7.88
C GLU A 198 14.39 -1.07 7.35
N ASN A 199 14.19 0.06 8.04
CA ASN A 199 13.34 1.14 7.55
C ASN A 199 14.20 2.05 6.67
N LEU A 200 13.91 2.07 5.37
CA LEU A 200 14.65 2.85 4.37
C LEU A 200 14.12 4.29 4.26
N GLY A 201 13.16 4.69 5.09
CA GLY A 201 12.62 6.05 5.15
C GLY A 201 11.44 6.28 4.21
N GLU A 202 11.17 7.55 3.94
CA GLU A 202 10.00 8.06 3.22
C GLU A 202 10.41 8.52 1.82
N PRO A 203 10.36 7.64 0.80
CA PRO A 203 11.01 7.89 -0.48
C PRO A 203 10.30 8.93 -1.35
N ILE A 204 9.04 9.26 -1.03
CA ILE A 204 8.24 10.17 -1.83
C ILE A 204 7.70 11.28 -0.94
N LEU A 205 8.20 12.47 -1.19
CA LEU A 205 7.76 13.72 -0.57
C LEU A 205 7.00 14.54 -1.61
N ASN A 206 5.90 15.17 -1.22
CA ASN A 206 5.14 16.02 -2.13
C ASN A 206 4.50 17.21 -1.40
N PHE A 207 4.35 18.33 -2.10
CA PHE A 207 3.64 19.49 -1.58
C PHE A 207 2.17 19.36 -1.97
N ILE A 208 1.34 18.73 -1.14
CA ILE A 208 -0.09 18.57 -1.44
C ILE A 208 -0.89 19.54 -0.57
N ASN A 209 -1.30 20.66 -1.17
CA ASN A 209 -2.20 21.64 -0.54
C ASN A 209 -3.58 21.62 -1.22
N GLN A 210 -4.62 21.69 -0.39
CA GLN A 210 -6.01 21.75 -0.85
C GLN A 210 -6.54 23.17 -0.93
N ASP A 211 -5.88 24.14 -0.29
CA ASP A 211 -6.17 25.57 -0.36
C ASP A 211 -4.88 26.36 -0.05
N ALA A 212 -4.93 27.68 -0.18
CA ALA A 212 -3.84 28.56 0.24
C ALA A 212 -4.35 29.97 0.56
N ALA A 213 -3.59 30.75 1.32
CA ALA A 213 -3.86 32.16 1.55
C ALA A 213 -2.61 33.02 1.33
N ILE A 214 -2.75 34.16 0.65
CA ILE A 214 -1.69 35.15 0.54
C ILE A 214 -1.79 36.12 1.72
N GLY A 215 -0.70 36.34 2.45
CA GLY A 215 -0.64 37.22 3.61
C GLY A 215 0.77 37.75 3.87
N LYS A 216 1.04 38.14 5.12
CA LYS A 216 2.34 38.70 5.52
C LYS A 216 2.92 37.97 6.73
N GLU A 217 4.16 37.50 6.60
CA GLU A 217 4.98 36.94 7.69
C GLU A 217 6.05 37.95 8.07
N GLN A 218 5.97 38.53 9.28
CA GLN A 218 6.92 39.55 9.76
C GLN A 218 7.15 40.69 8.74
N GLY A 219 6.08 41.14 8.09
CA GLY A 219 6.10 42.22 7.08
C GLY A 219 6.40 41.78 5.65
N LYS A 220 6.91 40.55 5.45
CA LYS A 220 7.20 39.97 4.13
C LYS A 220 5.97 39.31 3.53
N ASP A 221 5.68 39.54 2.25
CA ASP A 221 4.57 38.87 1.56
C ASP A 221 4.89 37.39 1.31
N VAL A 222 3.97 36.53 1.75
CA VAL A 222 4.11 35.06 1.74
C VAL A 222 2.79 34.41 1.37
N ALA A 223 2.83 33.12 1.12
CA ALA A 223 1.67 32.25 1.10
C ALA A 223 1.69 31.27 2.27
N TYR A 224 0.48 30.89 2.70
CA TYR A 224 0.21 29.94 3.76
C TYR A 224 -0.60 28.78 3.19
N ALA A 225 -0.26 27.55 3.57
CA ALA A 225 -1.01 26.36 3.18
C ALA A 225 -0.89 25.27 4.25
N VAL A 226 -1.84 24.35 4.27
CA VAL A 226 -1.68 23.07 4.97
C VAL A 226 -1.19 22.04 3.96
N VAL A 227 -0.01 21.49 4.19
CA VAL A 227 0.62 20.46 3.36
C VAL A 227 0.30 19.10 3.96
N LYS A 228 -0.52 18.33 3.24
CA LYS A 228 -0.96 17.00 3.65
C LYS A 228 0.22 16.03 3.68
N GLY A 229 0.33 15.29 4.79
CA GLY A 229 1.29 14.20 4.95
C GLY A 229 0.62 12.90 5.40
N ALA A 230 1.26 11.77 5.07
CA ALA A 230 0.97 10.46 5.64
C ALA A 230 1.66 10.30 7.00
N ASN A 231 1.36 9.24 7.75
CA ASN A 231 2.03 8.95 9.03
C ASN A 231 2.05 10.13 10.03
N ASP A 232 0.97 10.91 10.06
CA ASP A 232 0.84 12.09 10.92
C ASP A 232 1.86 13.22 10.64
N SER A 233 2.35 13.31 9.40
CA SER A 233 3.33 14.32 8.95
C SER A 233 2.73 15.56 8.27
N THR A 234 1.44 15.82 8.48
CA THR A 234 0.79 17.03 7.97
C THR A 234 1.35 18.27 8.67
N VAL A 235 1.62 19.31 7.91
CA VAL A 235 2.16 20.58 8.43
C VAL A 235 1.39 21.79 7.91
N PHE A 236 1.38 22.85 8.70
CA PHE A 236 1.13 24.20 8.21
C PHE A 236 2.45 24.77 7.66
N ALA A 237 2.47 25.24 6.42
CA ALA A 237 3.65 25.76 5.74
C ALA A 237 3.50 27.25 5.41
N VAL A 238 4.60 27.98 5.59
CA VAL A 238 4.78 29.36 5.14
C VAL A 238 5.83 29.35 4.04
N PHE A 239 5.52 29.94 2.89
CA PHE A 239 6.44 29.97 1.75
C PHE A 239 6.46 31.33 1.05
N ASP A 240 7.64 31.67 0.57
CA ASP A 240 7.94 32.95 -0.07
C ASP A 240 7.33 33.03 -1.47
N LEU A 241 6.69 34.15 -1.81
CA LEU A 241 6.02 34.32 -3.11
C LEU A 241 7.00 34.42 -4.28
N LEU A 242 8.18 35.01 -4.07
CA LEU A 242 9.12 35.30 -5.15
C LEU A 242 9.99 34.08 -5.49
N SER A 243 10.63 33.51 -4.46
CA SER A 243 11.52 32.35 -4.60
C SER A 243 10.80 31.00 -4.62
N ALA A 244 9.51 30.97 -4.28
CA ALA A 244 8.73 29.75 -4.09
C ALA A 244 9.38 28.76 -3.11
N LYS A 245 10.10 29.24 -2.09
CA LYS A 245 10.72 28.39 -1.06
C LYS A 245 9.89 28.39 0.21
N VAL A 246 9.64 27.21 0.77
CA VAL A 246 9.13 27.06 2.14
C VAL A 246 10.18 27.60 3.10
N ILE A 247 9.75 28.51 3.98
CA ILE A 247 10.59 29.19 4.97
C ILE A 247 10.30 28.73 6.40
N LYS A 248 9.10 28.19 6.65
CA LYS A 248 8.68 27.68 7.96
C LYS A 248 7.64 26.58 7.78
N THR A 249 7.74 25.54 8.61
CA THR A 249 6.69 24.52 8.76
C THR A 249 6.37 24.31 10.24
N ILE A 250 5.11 24.01 10.53
CA ILE A 250 4.62 23.75 11.89
C ILE A 250 3.78 22.47 11.85
N PRO A 251 4.13 21.42 12.63
CA PRO A 251 3.36 20.18 12.67
C PRO A 251 1.90 20.37 13.06
N MET A 252 1.00 19.61 12.43
CA MET A 252 -0.43 19.55 12.76
C MET A 252 -0.82 18.09 13.05
N PRO A 253 -0.46 17.53 14.22
CA PRO A 253 -0.74 16.14 14.55
C PRO A 253 -2.25 15.87 14.60
N GLY A 254 -2.68 14.71 14.12
CA GLY A 254 -4.06 14.30 13.93
C GLY A 254 -4.73 14.85 12.67
N VAL A 255 -4.14 15.85 12.01
CA VAL A 255 -4.77 16.55 10.87
C VAL A 255 -4.45 15.85 9.56
N THR A 256 -5.48 15.58 8.75
CA THR A 256 -5.30 14.99 7.41
C THR A 256 -5.04 16.04 6.32
N GLY A 257 -5.52 17.26 6.50
CA GLY A 257 -5.34 18.40 5.59
C GLY A 257 -6.43 19.46 5.79
N ALA A 258 -6.40 20.55 5.02
CA ALA A 258 -7.34 21.66 5.16
C ALA A 258 -7.87 22.15 3.81
N TRP A 259 -9.20 22.21 3.67
CA TRP A 259 -9.88 22.70 2.46
C TRP A 259 -10.14 24.20 2.48
N GLY A 260 -10.06 24.84 3.65
CA GLY A 260 -10.12 26.28 3.78
C GLY A 260 -8.88 26.82 4.48
N VAL A 261 -8.16 27.74 3.83
CA VAL A 261 -7.07 28.52 4.45
C VAL A 261 -7.32 29.98 4.12
N LYS A 262 -7.40 30.86 5.14
CA LYS A 262 -7.70 32.27 4.91
C LYS A 262 -6.92 33.21 5.83
N ALA A 263 -6.37 34.26 5.24
CA ALA A 263 -5.86 35.42 5.98
C ALA A 263 -7.02 36.36 6.33
N ALA A 264 -7.20 36.64 7.62
CA ALA A 264 -8.17 37.58 8.13
C ALA A 264 -7.67 39.03 8.06
N SER A 265 -8.57 40.00 8.27
CA SER A 265 -8.24 41.42 8.22
C SER A 265 -7.33 41.90 9.37
N ASP A 266 -7.22 41.13 10.45
CA ASP A 266 -6.30 41.37 11.57
C ASP A 266 -4.89 40.79 11.33
N GLY A 267 -4.67 40.16 10.16
CA GLY A 267 -3.40 39.54 9.77
C GLY A 267 -3.23 38.10 10.23
N LYS A 268 -4.12 37.55 11.07
CA LYS A 268 -4.05 36.14 11.46
C LYS A 268 -4.51 35.23 10.32
N ILE A 269 -4.01 34.00 10.34
CA ILE A 269 -4.32 32.98 9.33
C ILE A 269 -5.15 31.89 9.99
N TYR A 270 -6.19 31.41 9.30
CA TYR A 270 -7.05 30.35 9.79
C TYR A 270 -7.06 29.18 8.82
N ALA A 271 -7.11 27.97 9.35
CA ALA A 271 -7.17 26.73 8.58
C ALA A 271 -8.31 25.85 9.09
N GLY A 272 -9.21 25.47 8.18
CA GLY A 272 -10.33 24.57 8.44
C GLY A 272 -10.02 23.16 7.96
N THR A 273 -9.99 22.20 8.87
CA THR A 273 -9.52 20.82 8.60
C THR A 273 -10.67 19.87 8.26
N HIS A 274 -10.30 18.66 7.81
CA HIS A 274 -11.26 17.62 7.43
C HIS A 274 -10.97 16.26 8.07
N TYR A 275 -12.05 15.48 8.15
CA TYR A 275 -12.30 14.29 8.97
C TYR A 275 -12.45 14.55 10.48
N ASP A 276 -11.88 15.64 10.98
CA ASP A 276 -12.03 16.12 12.36
C ASP A 276 -12.96 17.35 12.46
N GLY A 277 -13.00 18.22 11.45
CA GLY A 277 -13.86 19.42 11.41
C GLY A 277 -13.40 20.56 12.32
N HIS A 278 -12.10 20.69 12.56
CA HIS A 278 -11.52 21.71 13.45
C HIS A 278 -11.19 23.02 12.73
N LEU A 279 -11.10 24.10 13.51
CA LEU A 279 -10.59 25.40 13.08
C LEU A 279 -9.28 25.71 13.82
N PHE A 280 -8.21 25.95 13.07
CA PHE A 280 -6.92 26.35 13.60
C PHE A 280 -6.64 27.82 13.32
N GLN A 281 -5.93 28.49 14.22
CA GLN A 281 -5.47 29.87 14.09
C GLN A 281 -3.94 29.93 14.17
N TYR A 282 -3.33 30.62 13.23
CA TYR A 282 -1.91 30.97 13.22
C TYR A 282 -1.74 32.48 13.30
N THR A 283 -0.81 32.93 14.14
CA THR A 283 -0.40 34.34 14.23
C THR A 283 0.96 34.49 13.56
N PRO A 284 1.09 35.33 12.50
CA PRO A 284 2.37 35.53 11.83
C PRO A 284 3.51 35.88 12.77
N GLY A 285 4.66 35.23 12.58
CA GLY A 285 5.82 35.32 13.47
C GLY A 285 5.82 34.33 14.63
N GLY A 286 4.71 33.63 14.90
CA GLY A 286 4.66 32.56 15.90
C GLY A 286 5.25 31.24 15.42
N ASP A 287 5.43 30.30 16.35
CA ASP A 287 6.01 28.96 16.09
C ASP A 287 5.00 27.81 16.30
N SER A 288 3.73 28.13 16.56
CA SER A 288 2.65 27.16 16.77
C SER A 288 1.31 27.65 16.24
N LEU A 289 0.36 26.71 16.05
CA LEU A 289 -1.05 27.02 15.82
C LEU A 289 -1.85 26.81 17.10
N VAL A 290 -2.93 27.58 17.24
CA VAL A 290 -3.96 27.36 18.27
C VAL A 290 -5.09 26.56 17.63
N ASP A 291 -5.39 25.38 18.17
CA ASP A 291 -6.61 24.64 17.84
C ASP A 291 -7.79 25.31 18.57
N LEU A 292 -8.70 25.93 17.82
CA LEU A 292 -9.91 26.57 18.35
C LEU A 292 -11.04 25.56 18.57
N GLY A 293 -10.79 24.27 18.26
CA GLY A 293 -11.71 23.17 18.48
C GLY A 293 -12.53 22.81 17.26
N ARG A 294 -13.30 21.72 17.42
CA ARG A 294 -14.24 21.21 16.43
C ARG A 294 -15.45 22.14 16.28
N LEU A 295 -15.87 22.40 15.05
CA LEU A 295 -17.09 23.13 14.74
C LEU A 295 -18.30 22.20 14.84
N GLY A 296 -18.98 22.19 15.99
CA GLY A 296 -20.17 21.36 16.22
C GLY A 296 -19.91 19.86 15.99
N GLU A 297 -20.81 19.18 15.26
CA GLU A 297 -20.65 17.78 14.86
C GLU A 297 -20.07 17.63 13.43
N GLU A 298 -19.59 18.73 12.85
CA GLU A 298 -19.07 18.73 11.49
C GLU A 298 -17.81 17.86 11.38
N THR A 299 -17.60 17.29 10.20
CA THR A 299 -16.41 16.49 9.90
C THR A 299 -15.49 17.20 8.91
N HIS A 300 -15.97 18.24 8.22
CA HIS A 300 -15.20 18.97 7.23
C HIS A 300 -15.51 20.46 7.32
N VAL A 301 -14.45 21.27 7.31
CA VAL A 301 -14.52 22.70 7.03
C VAL A 301 -14.08 22.92 5.58
N TRP A 302 -15.05 23.14 4.69
CA TRP A 302 -14.82 23.16 3.24
C TRP A 302 -14.29 24.49 2.72
N THR A 303 -14.60 25.59 3.41
CA THR A 303 -14.29 26.93 2.94
C THR A 303 -14.27 27.90 4.10
N LEU A 304 -13.41 28.92 3.99
CA LEU A 304 -13.31 30.02 4.93
C LEU A 304 -13.39 31.35 4.17
N VAL A 305 -14.10 32.33 4.72
CA VAL A 305 -14.05 33.72 4.24
C VAL A 305 -13.81 34.68 5.40
N ALA A 306 -13.00 35.71 5.16
CA ALA A 306 -12.73 36.75 6.14
C ALA A 306 -13.88 37.75 6.20
N GLY A 307 -14.34 38.04 7.41
CA GLY A 307 -15.31 39.07 7.75
C GLY A 307 -14.67 40.37 8.24
N ALA A 308 -15.50 41.28 8.75
CA ALA A 308 -15.03 42.49 9.42
C ALA A 308 -14.31 42.17 10.74
N ASN A 309 -13.38 43.05 11.14
CA ASN A 309 -12.71 43.02 12.45
C ASN A 309 -12.01 41.69 12.79
N GLY A 310 -11.48 40.99 11.78
CA GLY A 310 -10.77 39.73 11.95
C GLY A 310 -11.67 38.49 12.07
N LYS A 311 -13.00 38.65 12.02
CA LYS A 311 -13.94 37.52 12.03
C LYS A 311 -13.68 36.55 10.87
N ILE A 312 -13.95 35.28 11.10
CA ILE A 312 -13.91 34.23 10.07
C ILE A 312 -15.26 33.54 10.01
N TYR A 313 -15.74 33.28 8.79
CA TYR A 313 -16.89 32.41 8.57
C TYR A 313 -16.46 31.11 7.91
N ALA A 314 -17.06 30.00 8.35
CA ALA A 314 -16.72 28.65 7.95
C ALA A 314 -17.94 27.90 7.40
N GLY A 315 -17.80 27.30 6.22
CA GLY A 315 -18.82 26.44 5.61
C GLY A 315 -18.46 24.96 5.77
N THR A 316 -19.44 24.12 6.11
CA THR A 316 -19.18 22.79 6.67
C THR A 316 -19.98 21.63 6.04
N TYR A 317 -19.64 20.40 6.45
CA TYR A 317 -20.31 19.12 6.14
C TYR A 317 -20.18 18.17 7.35
N PRO A 318 -21.21 17.35 7.69
CA PRO A 318 -22.35 16.97 6.85
C PRO A 318 -23.64 17.74 7.00
N ASN A 319 -23.72 18.73 7.90
CA ASN A 319 -25.02 19.33 8.21
C ASN A 319 -25.32 20.60 7.42
N ALA A 320 -24.42 21.05 6.55
CA ALA A 320 -24.53 22.32 5.84
C ALA A 320 -24.70 23.52 6.79
N HIS A 321 -23.91 23.56 7.87
CA HIS A 321 -23.90 24.68 8.80
C HIS A 321 -22.90 25.76 8.37
N VAL A 322 -23.17 27.00 8.80
CA VAL A 322 -22.22 28.11 8.74
C VAL A 322 -21.86 28.53 10.15
N PHE A 323 -20.57 28.59 10.45
CA PHE A 323 -20.07 29.05 11.74
C PHE A 323 -19.37 30.40 11.57
N GLU A 324 -19.49 31.26 12.59
CA GLU A 324 -18.68 32.47 12.77
C GLU A 324 -17.69 32.23 13.91
N TYR A 325 -16.43 32.60 13.70
CA TYR A 325 -15.47 32.78 14.78
C TYR A 325 -15.18 34.27 14.95
N ASP A 326 -15.34 34.76 16.18
CA ASP A 326 -15.05 36.14 16.56
C ASP A 326 -13.76 36.19 17.40
N PRO A 327 -12.65 36.75 16.88
CA PRO A 327 -11.38 36.80 17.59
C PRO A 327 -11.35 37.79 18.76
N VAL A 328 -12.33 38.69 18.88
CA VAL A 328 -12.43 39.65 19.99
C VAL A 328 -13.02 38.97 21.22
N THR A 329 -14.09 38.19 21.03
CA THR A 329 -14.73 37.44 22.12
C THR A 329 -14.12 36.05 22.32
N ASN A 330 -13.36 35.57 21.33
CA ASN A 330 -12.82 34.20 21.26
C ASN A 330 -13.93 33.14 21.32
N LEU A 331 -15.04 33.40 20.62
CA LEU A 331 -16.21 32.51 20.57
C LEU A 331 -16.50 32.05 19.15
N VAL A 332 -16.96 30.80 19.05
CA VAL A 332 -17.55 30.22 17.84
C VAL A 332 -19.07 30.28 17.98
N ASN A 333 -19.73 30.97 17.05
CA ASN A 333 -21.18 31.06 16.95
C ASN A 333 -21.65 30.20 15.77
N ASP A 334 -22.57 29.27 16.03
CA ASP A 334 -23.27 28.54 14.96
C ASP A 334 -24.38 29.43 14.39
N LEU A 335 -24.26 29.84 13.13
CA LEU A 335 -25.28 30.61 12.41
C LEU A 335 -26.41 29.73 11.86
N GLY A 336 -26.31 28.41 12.09
CA GLY A 336 -27.30 27.40 11.79
C GLY A 336 -27.10 26.72 10.45
N ARG A 337 -27.93 25.70 10.23
CA ARG A 337 -28.07 25.02 8.96
C ARG A 337 -28.66 25.94 7.90
N VAL A 338 -27.99 26.08 6.76
CA VAL A 338 -28.41 27.02 5.71
C VAL A 338 -29.28 26.40 4.62
N HIS A 339 -29.41 25.08 4.58
CA HIS A 339 -30.26 24.41 3.59
C HIS A 339 -30.95 23.16 4.17
N PRO A 340 -32.24 22.90 3.89
CA PRO A 340 -33.01 21.84 4.54
C PRO A 340 -32.52 20.42 4.22
N THR A 341 -32.05 20.16 3.00
CA THR A 341 -31.70 18.80 2.52
C THR A 341 -30.25 18.62 2.14
N GLU A 342 -29.67 19.57 1.38
CA GLU A 342 -28.24 19.59 1.06
C GLU A 342 -27.36 19.52 2.32
N LYS A 343 -26.15 18.98 2.11
CA LYS A 343 -25.21 18.61 3.18
C LYS A 343 -23.92 19.43 3.20
N TYR A 344 -23.66 20.19 2.15
CA TYR A 344 -22.40 20.90 1.97
C TYR A 344 -22.63 22.39 1.88
N VAL A 345 -21.82 23.17 2.59
CA VAL A 345 -21.52 24.57 2.23
C VAL A 345 -20.13 24.60 1.62
N ARG A 346 -20.03 24.81 0.30
CA ARG A 346 -18.77 24.69 -0.45
C ARG A 346 -18.09 26.02 -0.74
N SER A 347 -18.82 27.12 -0.66
CA SER A 347 -18.28 28.45 -0.87
C SER A 347 -18.96 29.48 0.02
N LEU A 348 -18.21 30.52 0.38
CA LEU A 348 -18.70 31.67 1.12
C LEU A 348 -18.21 32.96 0.47
N ALA A 349 -19.04 34.00 0.48
CA ALA A 349 -18.64 35.35 0.09
C ALA A 349 -19.24 36.37 1.07
N TYR A 350 -18.39 37.28 1.57
CA TYR A 350 -18.81 38.32 2.51
C TYR A 350 -18.96 39.66 1.79
N ASP A 351 -20.18 40.19 1.77
CA ASP A 351 -20.49 41.55 1.34
C ASP A 351 -20.28 42.50 2.52
N SER A 352 -19.13 43.20 2.48
CA SER A 352 -18.72 44.16 3.49
C SER A 352 -19.58 45.42 3.53
N ASP A 353 -20.25 45.77 2.42
CA ASP A 353 -20.97 47.03 2.29
C ASP A 353 -22.37 46.93 2.91
N ARG A 354 -22.98 45.74 2.84
CA ARG A 354 -24.31 45.45 3.40
C ARG A 354 -24.29 44.59 4.66
N ASN A 355 -23.12 44.12 5.08
CA ASN A 355 -22.95 43.17 6.18
C ASN A 355 -23.77 41.88 5.96
N VAL A 356 -23.58 41.27 4.79
CA VAL A 356 -24.29 40.06 4.33
C VAL A 356 -23.29 38.96 4.01
N LEU A 357 -23.62 37.73 4.37
CA LEU A 357 -22.85 36.54 4.00
C LEU A 357 -23.65 35.70 2.99
N TYR A 358 -23.02 35.31 1.89
CA TYR A 358 -23.59 34.38 0.92
C TYR A 358 -22.96 33.00 1.12
N ALA A 359 -23.79 31.97 1.25
CA ALA A 359 -23.38 30.58 1.41
C ALA A 359 -23.82 29.73 0.22
N GLY A 360 -22.84 29.18 -0.49
CA GLY A 360 -23.05 28.31 -1.64
C GLY A 360 -23.21 26.87 -1.19
N VAL A 361 -24.39 26.31 -1.40
CA VAL A 361 -24.76 24.95 -1.00
C VAL A 361 -24.86 24.02 -2.20
N GLY A 362 -24.81 22.71 -1.94
CA GLY A 362 -25.05 21.71 -2.96
C GLY A 362 -24.74 20.28 -2.55
N GLY A 363 -24.70 19.41 -3.54
CA GLY A 363 -24.58 17.96 -3.39
C GLY A 363 -25.47 17.24 -4.38
N SER A 364 -26.76 17.56 -4.36
CA SER A 364 -27.75 17.12 -5.35
C SER A 364 -28.26 18.27 -6.21
N THR A 365 -28.40 19.46 -5.65
CA THR A 365 -28.79 20.67 -6.38
C THR A 365 -28.11 21.90 -5.78
N ALA A 366 -27.61 22.78 -6.65
CA ALA A 366 -27.00 24.04 -6.23
C ALA A 366 -28.00 24.99 -5.56
N GLY A 367 -27.54 25.74 -4.57
CA GLY A 367 -28.27 26.85 -3.95
C GLY A 367 -27.34 27.95 -3.48
N ILE A 368 -27.87 29.17 -3.32
CA ILE A 368 -27.16 30.30 -2.72
C ILE A 368 -28.04 30.86 -1.61
N VAL A 369 -27.54 30.82 -0.39
CA VAL A 369 -28.25 31.29 0.79
C VAL A 369 -27.63 32.61 1.24
N LYS A 370 -28.42 33.68 1.16
CA LYS A 370 -28.08 34.99 1.68
C LYS A 370 -28.41 35.04 3.17
N ILE A 371 -27.45 35.45 4.00
CA ILE A 371 -27.58 35.57 5.46
C ILE A 371 -27.33 37.02 5.84
N ASN A 372 -28.33 37.67 6.42
CA ASN A 372 -28.15 38.99 7.02
C ASN A 372 -27.52 38.82 8.40
N LEU A 373 -26.28 39.30 8.57
CA LEU A 373 -25.52 39.07 9.80
C LEU A 373 -26.00 39.91 10.99
N ALA A 374 -26.80 40.95 10.75
CA ALA A 374 -27.40 41.75 11.82
C ALA A 374 -28.66 41.10 12.40
N THR A 375 -29.44 40.39 11.58
CA THR A 375 -30.73 39.80 11.99
C THR A 375 -30.71 38.27 12.10
N GLY A 376 -29.72 37.61 11.49
CA GLY A 376 -29.67 36.17 11.31
C GLY A 376 -30.63 35.63 10.24
N SER A 377 -31.38 36.48 9.54
CA SER A 377 -32.36 36.02 8.54
C SER A 377 -31.67 35.41 7.32
N GLN A 378 -32.15 34.24 6.89
CA GLN A 378 -31.64 33.50 5.74
C GLN A 378 -32.64 33.49 4.58
N GLN A 379 -32.15 33.59 3.35
CA GLN A 379 -32.96 33.55 2.13
C GLN A 379 -32.22 32.81 1.01
N GLU A 380 -32.84 31.79 0.41
CA GLU A 380 -32.35 31.17 -0.83
C GLU A 380 -32.66 32.09 -2.01
N ILE A 381 -31.65 32.36 -2.86
CA ILE A 381 -31.78 33.30 -3.98
C ILE A 381 -31.47 32.69 -5.35
N LEU A 382 -30.79 31.55 -5.45
CA LEU A 382 -30.39 30.99 -6.75
C LEU A 382 -31.59 30.53 -7.55
N GLN A 383 -32.59 29.93 -6.92
CA GLN A 383 -33.80 29.52 -7.62
C GLN A 383 -34.57 30.72 -8.18
N GLN A 384 -34.53 31.86 -7.49
CA GLN A 384 -35.18 33.09 -7.95
C GLN A 384 -34.42 33.72 -9.13
N LEU A 385 -33.09 33.68 -9.07
CA LEU A 385 -32.22 34.18 -10.14
C LEU A 385 -32.31 33.30 -11.39
N LEU A 386 -32.28 31.98 -11.24
CA LEU A 386 -32.24 30.99 -12.33
C LEU A 386 -33.39 29.96 -12.25
N PRO A 387 -34.68 30.37 -12.33
CA PRO A 387 -35.82 29.51 -12.05
C PRO A 387 -35.92 28.26 -12.93
N ASN A 388 -35.39 28.33 -14.16
CA ASN A 388 -35.43 27.24 -15.13
C ASN A 388 -34.08 26.53 -15.30
N ALA A 389 -33.05 26.89 -14.52
CA ALA A 389 -31.70 26.38 -14.73
C ALA A 389 -30.93 26.01 -13.45
N TYR A 390 -31.35 26.46 -12.26
CA TYR A 390 -30.65 26.18 -11.01
C TYR A 390 -30.44 24.67 -10.76
N SER A 391 -31.43 23.85 -11.13
CA SER A 391 -31.42 22.39 -10.98
C SER A 391 -30.45 21.66 -11.93
N ASN A 392 -29.83 22.36 -12.88
CA ASN A 392 -28.84 21.78 -13.78
C ASN A 392 -27.45 21.67 -13.14
N TYR A 393 -27.28 22.18 -11.92
CA TYR A 393 -26.00 22.30 -11.25
C TYR A 393 -26.01 21.57 -9.91
N ASP A 394 -24.89 20.93 -9.59
CA ASP A 394 -24.72 20.20 -8.34
C ASP A 394 -24.36 21.16 -7.17
N PHE A 395 -23.58 22.23 -7.45
CA PHE A 395 -23.16 23.20 -6.43
C PHE A 395 -23.02 24.64 -6.95
N ALA A 396 -23.23 25.60 -6.05
CA ALA A 396 -22.50 26.87 -6.06
C ALA A 396 -21.10 26.66 -5.44
N MET A 397 -20.14 26.29 -6.29
CA MET A 397 -18.87 25.68 -5.90
C MET A 397 -17.81 26.68 -5.40
N ASN A 398 -17.76 27.88 -5.98
CA ASN A 398 -16.84 28.94 -5.59
C ASN A 398 -17.58 30.29 -5.67
N MET A 399 -17.27 31.20 -4.75
CA MET A 399 -17.87 32.53 -4.74
C MET A 399 -16.85 33.58 -4.30
N GLY A 400 -17.06 34.81 -4.76
CA GLY A 400 -16.37 35.97 -4.23
C GLY A 400 -17.19 37.23 -4.40
N TYR A 401 -16.95 38.18 -3.51
CA TYR A 401 -17.56 39.50 -3.54
C TYR A 401 -16.49 40.56 -3.80
N ALA A 402 -16.73 41.46 -4.75
CA ALA A 402 -15.91 42.63 -4.99
C ALA A 402 -16.71 43.71 -5.73
N LEU A 403 -16.48 44.98 -5.39
CA LEU A 403 -17.02 46.15 -6.10
C LEU A 403 -18.54 46.08 -6.36
N GLY A 404 -19.33 45.63 -5.37
CA GLY A 404 -20.79 45.52 -5.51
C GLY A 404 -21.28 44.36 -6.36
N LYS A 405 -20.41 43.40 -6.70
CA LYS A 405 -20.76 42.22 -7.50
C LYS A 405 -20.44 40.93 -6.74
N LEU A 406 -21.36 39.97 -6.82
CA LEU A 406 -21.16 38.60 -6.37
C LEU A 406 -20.88 37.72 -7.58
N PHE A 407 -19.68 37.12 -7.64
CA PHE A 407 -19.32 36.13 -8.65
C PHE A 407 -19.56 34.74 -8.07
N VAL A 408 -20.17 33.89 -8.88
CA VAL A 408 -20.51 32.52 -8.50
C VAL A 408 -20.07 31.57 -9.60
N ARG A 409 -19.30 30.56 -9.23
CA ARG A 409 -19.03 29.39 -10.05
C ARG A 409 -20.07 28.32 -9.75
N LEU A 410 -20.96 28.08 -10.69
CA LEU A 410 -21.82 26.91 -10.68
C LEU A 410 -21.04 25.75 -11.29
N ASN A 411 -21.09 24.54 -10.72
CA ASN A 411 -20.34 23.39 -11.25
C ASN A 411 -21.21 22.20 -11.65
N LYS A 412 -20.61 21.36 -12.52
CA LYS A 412 -21.23 20.19 -13.15
C LYS A 412 -22.57 20.53 -13.83
N PRO A 413 -22.56 21.36 -14.90
CA PRO A 413 -21.39 21.91 -15.62
C PRO A 413 -20.82 23.22 -15.03
N ASP A 414 -19.61 23.62 -15.45
CA ASP A 414 -18.86 24.77 -14.90
C ASP A 414 -19.21 26.10 -15.58
N HIS A 415 -20.04 26.93 -14.95
CA HIS A 415 -20.51 28.21 -15.49
C HIS A 415 -20.34 29.37 -14.51
N LEU A 416 -20.27 30.58 -15.07
CA LEU A 416 -20.14 31.83 -14.33
C LEU A 416 -21.49 32.53 -14.24
N LEU A 417 -21.87 32.91 -13.02
CA LEU A 417 -22.97 33.82 -12.71
C LEU A 417 -22.40 35.05 -12.00
N ILE A 418 -22.77 36.25 -12.45
CA ILE A 418 -22.47 37.52 -11.79
C ILE A 418 -23.79 38.17 -11.39
N VAL A 419 -23.92 38.50 -10.10
CA VAL A 419 -25.10 39.16 -9.53
C VAL A 419 -24.71 40.56 -9.09
N ASP A 420 -25.48 41.55 -9.51
CA ASP A 420 -25.46 42.88 -8.90
C ASP A 420 -26.19 42.79 -7.57
N VAL A 421 -25.49 43.01 -6.45
CA VAL A 421 -26.08 42.85 -5.12
C VAL A 421 -26.86 44.07 -4.65
N ALA A 422 -26.79 45.20 -5.35
CA ALA A 422 -27.64 46.36 -5.08
C ALA A 422 -29.06 46.17 -5.62
N THR A 423 -29.18 45.60 -6.81
CA THR A 423 -30.46 45.32 -7.46
C THR A 423 -30.95 43.89 -7.25
N GLU A 424 -30.08 43.01 -6.74
CA GLU A 424 -30.32 41.57 -6.60
C GLU A 424 -30.70 40.89 -7.93
N SER A 425 -30.10 41.35 -9.02
CA SER A 425 -30.39 40.86 -10.37
C SER A 425 -29.16 40.26 -11.04
N ILE A 426 -29.39 39.33 -11.97
CA ILE A 426 -28.34 38.79 -12.83
C ILE A 426 -27.77 39.91 -13.70
N GLU A 427 -26.47 40.16 -13.55
CA GLU A 427 -25.72 41.05 -14.44
C GLU A 427 -25.08 40.26 -15.59
N TYR A 428 -24.62 39.04 -15.32
CA TYR A 428 -24.08 38.16 -16.35
C TYR A 428 -24.34 36.68 -16.04
N TYR A 429 -24.74 35.93 -17.06
CA TYR A 429 -24.83 34.48 -17.03
C TYR A 429 -24.76 33.94 -18.46
N ASP A 430 -23.78 33.08 -18.73
CA ASP A 430 -23.61 32.43 -20.04
C ASP A 430 -23.32 30.94 -19.84
N PRO A 431 -24.29 30.04 -20.13
CA PRO A 431 -24.11 28.60 -20.01
C PRO A 431 -23.26 27.98 -21.14
N ASN A 432 -22.75 28.78 -22.07
CA ASN A 432 -21.76 28.34 -23.06
C ASN A 432 -20.39 29.01 -22.83
N GLY A 433 -20.32 29.91 -21.85
CA GLY A 433 -19.12 30.67 -21.52
C GLY A 433 -18.17 29.90 -20.58
N LEU A 434 -17.00 30.49 -20.35
CA LEU A 434 -16.05 29.95 -19.39
C LEU A 434 -16.48 30.27 -17.94
N GLY A 435 -16.64 29.23 -17.12
CA GLY A 435 -16.84 29.37 -15.66
C GLY A 435 -15.72 30.12 -14.94
N MET A 436 -15.92 30.48 -13.67
CA MET A 436 -15.00 31.35 -12.91
C MET A 436 -13.57 30.76 -12.81
N GLY A 437 -13.47 29.45 -12.59
CA GLY A 437 -12.21 28.72 -12.48
C GLY A 437 -11.48 28.87 -11.14
N SER A 438 -11.11 30.11 -10.77
CA SER A 438 -10.47 30.41 -9.47
C SER A 438 -11.42 30.21 -8.30
N ARG A 439 -10.87 30.08 -7.09
CA ARG A 439 -11.67 30.00 -5.87
C ARG A 439 -12.07 31.35 -5.33
N THR A 440 -11.24 32.37 -5.55
CA THR A 440 -11.45 33.73 -5.09
C THR A 440 -11.35 34.74 -6.23
N LEU A 441 -11.66 35.99 -5.91
CA LEU A 441 -11.48 37.16 -6.76
C LEU A 441 -10.31 37.99 -6.25
N ALA A 442 -9.71 38.79 -7.14
CA ALA A 442 -8.74 39.80 -6.78
C ALA A 442 -9.16 41.18 -7.30
N THR A 443 -8.80 42.22 -6.56
CA THR A 443 -8.91 43.62 -6.98
C THR A 443 -7.55 44.28 -6.88
N LYS A 444 -7.21 45.14 -7.84
CA LYS A 444 -5.97 45.90 -7.81
C LYS A 444 -6.15 47.17 -7.00
N PRO A 445 -5.28 47.48 -6.02
CA PRO A 445 -5.36 48.76 -5.30
C PRO A 445 -5.33 49.97 -6.25
N GLY A 446 -6.27 50.89 -6.05
CA GLY A 446 -6.48 52.07 -6.89
C GLY A 446 -7.33 51.82 -8.16
N ASP A 447 -7.67 50.56 -8.47
CA ASP A 447 -8.61 50.22 -9.53
C ASP A 447 -10.00 49.97 -8.93
N THR A 448 -10.94 50.87 -9.25
CA THR A 448 -12.32 50.81 -8.73
C THR A 448 -13.29 50.19 -9.73
N GLN A 449 -12.81 49.62 -10.82
CA GLN A 449 -13.64 49.20 -11.95
C GLN A 449 -13.43 47.73 -12.33
N ASN A 450 -12.24 47.16 -12.10
CA ASN A 450 -11.91 45.83 -12.58
C ASN A 450 -11.79 44.78 -11.46
N ILE A 451 -12.44 43.63 -11.68
CA ILE A 451 -12.37 42.44 -10.82
C ILE A 451 -11.64 41.34 -11.60
N TYR A 452 -10.64 40.72 -10.99
CA TYR A 452 -9.78 39.71 -11.61
C TYR A 452 -10.08 38.32 -11.09
N PHE A 453 -10.16 37.35 -12.00
CA PHE A 453 -10.47 35.96 -11.70
C PHE A 453 -10.00 35.07 -12.86
N GLY A 454 -9.81 33.77 -12.62
CA GLY A 454 -9.33 32.94 -13.71
C GLY A 454 -9.10 31.48 -13.38
N GLY A 455 -9.42 30.62 -14.35
CA GLY A 455 -9.09 29.20 -14.32
C GLY A 455 -8.07 28.87 -15.39
N TYR A 456 -8.57 28.53 -16.58
CA TYR A 456 -7.73 28.30 -17.75
C TYR A 456 -7.03 29.59 -18.22
N ILE A 457 -7.67 30.74 -18.12
CA ILE A 457 -7.09 32.06 -18.46
C ILE A 457 -7.40 33.05 -17.34
N LEU A 458 -6.51 34.03 -17.15
CA LEU A 458 -6.77 35.18 -16.28
C LEU A 458 -7.63 36.18 -17.04
N ARG A 459 -8.77 36.55 -16.44
CA ARG A 459 -9.71 37.53 -16.97
C ARG A 459 -9.91 38.65 -15.97
N SER A 460 -10.21 39.83 -16.48
CA SER A 460 -10.87 40.88 -15.70
C SER A 460 -12.29 41.10 -16.19
N TYR A 461 -13.15 41.53 -15.27
CA TYR A 461 -14.48 42.03 -15.57
C TYR A 461 -14.56 43.50 -15.15
N ASN A 462 -14.89 44.37 -16.11
CA ASN A 462 -15.08 45.78 -15.84
C ASN A 462 -16.55 46.04 -15.47
N ILE A 463 -16.80 46.52 -14.25
CA ILE A 463 -18.16 46.69 -13.73
C ILE A 463 -18.94 47.84 -14.38
N ALA A 464 -18.26 48.82 -14.99
CA ALA A 464 -18.93 49.96 -15.62
C ALA A 464 -19.32 49.68 -17.06
N THR A 465 -18.47 48.97 -17.82
CA THR A 465 -18.76 48.59 -19.20
C THR A 465 -19.40 47.21 -19.33
N GLN A 466 -19.39 46.42 -18.27
CA GLN A 466 -19.86 45.02 -18.23
C GLN A 466 -19.15 44.10 -19.24
N THR A 467 -17.86 44.36 -19.48
CA THR A 467 -17.05 43.62 -20.46
C THR A 467 -15.93 42.83 -19.81
N PHE A 468 -15.59 41.68 -20.41
CA PHE A 468 -14.40 40.90 -20.04
C PHE A 468 -13.17 41.31 -20.84
N ALA A 469 -12.00 41.26 -20.22
CA ALA A 469 -10.72 41.31 -20.90
C ALA A 469 -9.86 40.09 -20.53
N VAL A 470 -9.11 39.56 -21.49
CA VAL A 470 -8.06 38.56 -21.25
C VAL A 470 -6.81 39.31 -20.83
N GLU A 471 -6.21 38.90 -19.70
CA GLU A 471 -5.12 39.64 -19.08
C GLU A 471 -3.73 39.15 -19.52
N PHE A 472 -3.63 37.90 -19.98
CA PHE A 472 -2.39 37.40 -20.57
C PHE A 472 -2.27 37.82 -22.03
N SER A 473 -1.09 38.32 -22.40
CA SER A 473 -0.68 38.46 -23.79
C SER A 473 -0.32 37.12 -24.44
N ASP A 474 0.13 36.15 -23.63
CA ASP A 474 0.43 34.78 -24.09
C ASP A 474 -0.83 33.89 -24.10
N PRO A 475 -1.27 33.37 -25.26
CA PRO A 475 -2.44 32.49 -25.35
C PRO A 475 -2.24 31.12 -24.69
N ASN A 476 -1.00 30.72 -24.41
CA ASN A 476 -0.69 29.45 -23.75
C ASN A 476 -0.62 29.55 -22.23
N ALA A 477 -0.57 30.77 -21.68
CA ALA A 477 -0.55 31.01 -20.25
C ALA A 477 -1.83 30.51 -19.56
N ARG A 478 -1.69 29.98 -18.34
CA ARG A 478 -2.80 29.47 -17.54
C ARG A 478 -2.83 30.16 -16.18
N ALA A 479 -4.05 30.48 -15.70
CA ALA A 479 -4.27 31.04 -14.36
C ALA A 479 -4.37 29.95 -13.26
N ALA A 480 -4.15 28.69 -13.65
CA ALA A 480 -3.98 27.53 -12.77
C ALA A 480 -5.10 27.30 -11.73
N ASN A 481 -6.32 27.79 -11.97
CA ASN A 481 -7.45 27.68 -11.02
C ASN A 481 -7.03 28.07 -9.58
N PHE A 482 -6.36 29.22 -9.43
CA PHE A 482 -5.75 29.63 -8.18
C PHE A 482 -6.73 29.61 -6.98
N PHE A 483 -6.19 29.24 -5.83
CA PHE A 483 -6.88 29.20 -4.54
C PHE A 483 -7.04 30.59 -3.94
N ASP A 484 -5.98 31.40 -3.96
CA ASP A 484 -6.03 32.81 -3.57
C ASP A 484 -5.26 33.67 -4.57
N GLY A 485 -5.80 34.85 -4.86
CA GLY A 485 -5.25 35.79 -5.83
C GLY A 485 -5.18 37.20 -5.25
N LYS A 486 -4.03 37.89 -5.36
CA LYS A 486 -3.85 39.25 -4.86
C LYS A 486 -2.90 40.07 -5.73
N PHE A 487 -3.08 41.38 -5.74
CA PHE A 487 -2.06 42.31 -6.25
C PHE A 487 -1.12 42.69 -5.11
N VAL A 488 0.18 42.43 -5.29
CA VAL A 488 1.22 42.65 -4.28
C VAL A 488 2.33 43.52 -4.87
N GLN A 489 2.90 44.42 -4.06
CA GLN A 489 4.14 45.12 -4.40
C GLN A 489 5.31 44.31 -3.87
N LEU A 490 5.99 43.57 -4.75
CA LEU A 490 7.07 42.64 -4.37
C LEU A 490 8.36 43.36 -3.94
N ASN A 491 8.43 44.68 -4.11
CA ASN A 491 9.62 45.51 -3.83
C ASN A 491 10.90 44.98 -4.51
N ASP A 492 10.73 44.33 -5.66
CA ASP A 492 11.79 43.80 -6.49
C ASP A 492 11.87 44.62 -7.79
N PRO A 493 13.04 45.11 -8.22
CA PRO A 493 13.18 45.89 -9.44
C PRO A 493 12.72 45.16 -10.72
N SER A 494 12.78 43.83 -10.76
CA SER A 494 12.24 43.03 -11.87
C SER A 494 10.71 42.98 -11.87
N TRP A 495 10.06 43.25 -10.73
CA TRP A 495 8.61 43.22 -10.58
C TRP A 495 8.06 44.57 -10.08
N PRO A 496 8.17 45.65 -10.88
CA PRO A 496 7.81 46.99 -10.43
C PRO A 496 6.31 47.15 -10.20
N GLY A 497 5.94 47.92 -9.18
CA GLY A 497 4.54 48.24 -8.90
C GLY A 497 3.73 47.01 -8.43
N TYR A 498 2.43 47.03 -8.70
CA TYR A 498 1.53 45.94 -8.32
C TYR A 498 1.61 44.80 -9.34
N THR A 499 2.01 43.63 -8.86
CA THR A 499 2.04 42.37 -9.60
C THR A 499 0.91 41.49 -9.11
N PHE A 500 0.13 40.89 -10.03
CA PHE A 500 -0.87 39.89 -9.68
C PHE A 500 -0.16 38.58 -9.31
N ILE A 501 -0.52 38.02 -8.16
CA ILE A 501 -0.04 36.74 -7.67
C ILE A 501 -1.23 35.80 -7.53
N GLY A 502 -1.14 34.60 -8.09
CA GLY A 502 -2.09 33.52 -7.89
C GLY A 502 -1.38 32.29 -7.32
N VAL A 503 -1.85 31.77 -6.18
CA VAL A 503 -1.31 30.56 -5.56
C VAL A 503 -2.28 29.40 -5.80
N SER A 504 -1.79 28.27 -6.29
CA SER A 504 -2.61 27.11 -6.67
C SER A 504 -2.11 25.82 -5.99
N GLU A 505 -2.56 24.68 -6.52
CA GLU A 505 -2.12 23.36 -6.07
C GLU A 505 -0.60 23.17 -6.24
N LYS A 506 -0.04 22.24 -5.46
CA LYS A 506 1.39 21.89 -5.48
C LYS A 506 2.33 23.04 -5.15
N GLY A 507 1.83 24.04 -4.42
CA GLY A 507 2.60 25.24 -4.10
C GLY A 507 3.02 26.02 -5.35
N GLN A 508 2.27 25.90 -6.45
CA GLN A 508 2.52 26.70 -7.65
C GLN A 508 2.12 28.16 -7.39
N ILE A 509 2.98 29.08 -7.85
CA ILE A 509 2.83 30.53 -7.70
C ILE A 509 2.97 31.14 -9.09
N MET A 510 1.87 31.69 -9.60
CA MET A 510 1.84 32.43 -10.85
C MET A 510 1.96 33.92 -10.55
N MET A 511 2.83 34.62 -11.28
CA MET A 511 3.05 36.05 -11.14
C MET A 511 2.85 36.74 -12.48
N HIS A 512 2.04 37.79 -12.54
CA HIS A 512 1.82 38.58 -13.75
C HIS A 512 1.86 40.08 -13.47
N ASN A 513 2.76 40.80 -14.15
CA ASN A 513 2.87 42.25 -14.06
C ASN A 513 2.22 42.92 -15.27
N LYS A 514 1.11 43.63 -15.07
CA LYS A 514 0.42 44.32 -16.18
C LYS A 514 1.20 45.48 -16.80
N GLN A 515 2.13 46.09 -16.06
CA GLN A 515 2.90 47.22 -16.57
C GLN A 515 3.99 46.76 -17.54
N THR A 516 4.68 45.67 -17.22
CA THR A 516 5.77 45.13 -18.05
C THR A 516 5.30 44.05 -19.01
N GLY A 517 4.15 43.42 -18.74
CA GLY A 517 3.67 42.23 -19.45
C GLY A 517 4.33 40.93 -18.98
N GLU A 518 5.22 41.00 -17.98
CA GLU A 518 5.97 39.84 -17.50
C GLU A 518 5.04 38.80 -16.85
N LEU A 519 5.34 37.52 -17.10
CA LEU A 519 4.62 36.37 -16.59
C LEU A 519 5.64 35.33 -16.13
N SER A 520 5.46 34.83 -14.91
CA SER A 520 6.26 33.74 -14.35
C SER A 520 5.34 32.73 -13.66
N THR A 521 5.80 31.49 -13.58
CA THR A 521 5.15 30.43 -12.81
C THR A 521 6.24 29.61 -12.15
N ASN A 522 6.30 29.69 -10.83
CA ASN A 522 7.22 28.95 -9.99
C ASN A 522 6.48 27.87 -9.21
N GLN A 523 7.19 26.86 -8.73
CA GLN A 523 6.64 25.82 -7.88
C GLN A 523 7.54 25.62 -6.66
N VAL A 524 6.94 25.34 -5.51
CA VAL A 524 7.70 24.90 -4.33
C VAL A 524 8.44 23.60 -4.61
N ASP A 525 9.74 23.60 -4.36
CA ASP A 525 10.67 22.50 -4.69
C ASP A 525 11.61 22.12 -3.52
N ASN A 526 11.64 22.90 -2.43
CA ASN A 526 12.53 22.67 -1.29
C ASN A 526 11.87 21.96 -0.10
N TYR A 527 10.59 21.60 -0.23
CA TYR A 527 9.84 20.93 0.82
C TYR A 527 8.69 20.09 0.25
N GLY A 528 8.43 18.96 0.90
CA GLY A 528 7.23 18.15 0.71
C GLY A 528 7.00 17.27 1.93
N SER A 529 5.74 16.89 2.17
CA SER A 529 5.40 15.92 3.20
C SER A 529 5.39 14.50 2.61
N PRO A 530 5.74 13.48 3.40
CA PRO A 530 5.60 12.07 3.02
C PRO A 530 4.20 11.73 2.52
N ILE A 531 4.11 10.94 1.46
CA ILE A 531 2.83 10.42 0.95
C ILE A 531 2.83 8.90 0.98
N LEU A 532 1.62 8.32 1.08
CA LEU A 532 1.45 6.86 1.04
C LEU A 532 2.06 6.28 -0.23
N ILE A 533 2.79 5.17 -0.08
CA ILE A 533 3.26 4.38 -1.20
C ILE A 533 2.08 3.57 -1.73
N GLN A 534 1.83 3.65 -3.03
CA GLN A 534 0.76 2.95 -3.74
C GLN A 534 1.24 1.67 -4.44
N SER A 535 2.53 1.53 -4.70
CA SER A 535 3.06 0.35 -5.39
C SER A 535 4.57 0.22 -5.18
N VAL A 536 5.07 -1.02 -5.05
CA VAL A 536 6.51 -1.32 -5.09
C VAL A 536 6.77 -2.47 -6.06
N HIS A 537 7.76 -2.31 -6.93
CA HIS A 537 8.06 -3.27 -8.00
C HIS A 537 9.55 -3.35 -8.29
N THR A 538 10.05 -4.54 -8.57
CA THR A 538 11.43 -4.71 -9.03
C THR A 538 11.51 -4.53 -10.55
N GLY A 539 12.44 -3.68 -11.00
CA GLY A 539 12.76 -3.52 -12.42
C GLY A 539 13.73 -4.59 -12.93
N PHE A 540 13.86 -4.71 -14.25
CA PHE A 540 14.84 -5.62 -14.87
C PHE A 540 16.29 -5.25 -14.54
N ASP A 541 16.53 -3.99 -14.16
CA ASP A 541 17.82 -3.43 -13.75
C ASP A 541 18.16 -3.73 -12.28
N GLY A 542 17.25 -4.38 -11.53
CA GLY A 542 17.43 -4.74 -10.13
C GLY A 542 17.02 -3.66 -9.12
N ASN A 543 16.59 -2.48 -9.60
CA ASN A 543 16.12 -1.40 -8.74
C ASN A 543 14.68 -1.66 -8.25
N ILE A 544 14.34 -1.06 -7.11
CA ILE A 544 13.00 -1.12 -6.54
C ILE A 544 12.26 0.18 -6.86
N TYR A 545 11.32 0.13 -7.79
CA TYR A 545 10.48 1.23 -8.21
C TYR A 545 9.29 1.44 -7.28
N ILE A 546 9.00 2.69 -6.97
CA ILE A 546 8.08 3.10 -5.92
C ILE A 546 7.17 4.18 -6.49
N GLY A 547 5.86 3.95 -6.40
CA GLY A 547 4.82 4.89 -6.83
C GLY A 547 4.07 5.48 -5.66
N GLY A 548 3.79 6.78 -5.69
CA GLY A 548 3.01 7.46 -4.65
C GLY A 548 1.50 7.43 -4.90
N TYR A 549 0.71 7.61 -3.84
CA TYR A 549 -0.76 7.68 -3.85
C TYR A 549 -1.30 9.12 -3.99
N LEU A 550 -2.44 9.32 -4.67
CA LEU A 550 -3.19 10.59 -4.94
C LEU A 550 -2.93 11.31 -6.28
N GLY A 551 -2.98 10.59 -7.40
CA GLY A 551 -3.28 11.15 -8.74
C GLY A 551 -2.21 12.00 -9.44
N ALA A 552 -1.23 12.56 -8.72
CA ALA A 552 -0.06 13.23 -9.31
C ALA A 552 1.12 13.18 -8.34
N THR A 553 1.54 11.96 -8.07
CA THR A 553 2.33 11.58 -6.91
C THR A 553 3.58 10.85 -7.35
N GLY A 554 4.69 11.27 -6.77
CA GLY A 554 6.03 11.02 -7.27
C GLY A 554 6.32 9.56 -7.61
N PHE A 555 7.21 9.38 -8.57
CA PHE A 555 7.78 8.10 -8.94
C PHE A 555 9.29 8.15 -8.71
N THR A 556 9.82 7.19 -7.97
CA THR A 556 11.25 7.07 -7.71
C THR A 556 11.67 5.60 -7.69
N SER A 557 12.96 5.35 -7.54
CA SER A 557 13.52 4.03 -7.35
C SER A 557 14.56 4.04 -6.23
N TYR A 558 14.63 2.94 -5.50
CA TYR A 558 15.72 2.62 -4.58
C TYR A 558 16.71 1.69 -5.30
N ARG A 559 18.01 1.96 -5.13
CA ARG A 559 19.11 1.17 -5.69
C ARG A 559 19.73 0.31 -4.59
N PRO A 560 19.43 -1.01 -4.55
CA PRO A 560 19.97 -1.87 -3.51
C PRO A 560 21.50 -1.99 -3.53
N SER A 561 22.15 -1.69 -4.66
CA SER A 561 23.61 -1.79 -4.83
C SER A 561 24.40 -0.76 -4.02
N ASP A 562 23.85 0.44 -3.79
CA ASP A 562 24.53 1.54 -3.09
C ASP A 562 23.68 2.17 -1.98
N GLY A 563 22.43 1.74 -1.80
CA GLY A 563 21.54 2.19 -0.73
C GLY A 563 20.94 3.57 -0.97
N THR A 564 20.88 4.04 -2.22
CA THR A 564 20.39 5.39 -2.55
C THR A 564 19.03 5.40 -3.26
N PHE A 565 18.28 6.48 -3.05
CA PHE A 565 17.09 6.78 -3.85
C PHE A 565 17.46 7.66 -5.05
N THR A 566 16.76 7.46 -6.15
CA THR A 566 16.80 8.39 -7.29
C THR A 566 15.96 9.63 -7.03
N GLU A 567 16.13 10.65 -7.87
CA GLU A 567 15.27 11.84 -7.86
C GLU A 567 13.80 11.46 -8.06
N ILE A 568 12.92 12.14 -7.32
CA ILE A 568 11.47 11.96 -7.41
C ILE A 568 10.97 12.63 -8.68
N GLN A 569 10.39 11.83 -9.58
CA GLN A 569 9.79 12.31 -10.81
C GLN A 569 8.32 12.61 -10.59
N GLN A 570 7.87 13.81 -10.99
CA GLN A 570 6.45 14.17 -10.96
C GLN A 570 5.70 13.34 -12.00
N PHE A 571 4.97 12.33 -11.52
CA PHE A 571 4.29 11.37 -12.38
C PHE A 571 2.90 11.02 -11.83
N GLY A 572 2.07 10.37 -12.64
CA GLY A 572 0.76 9.92 -12.18
C GLY A 572 0.88 8.84 -11.10
N GLN A 573 -0.19 8.62 -10.33
CA GLN A 573 -0.24 7.51 -9.38
C GLN A 573 0.00 6.18 -10.10
N VAL A 574 1.11 5.52 -9.80
CA VAL A 574 1.48 4.22 -10.38
C VAL A 574 0.75 3.12 -9.63
N GLU A 575 0.06 2.25 -10.37
CA GLU A 575 -0.66 1.09 -9.83
C GLU A 575 0.14 -0.20 -10.01
N SER A 576 0.91 -0.30 -11.10
CA SER A 576 1.77 -1.46 -11.35
C SER A 576 2.95 -1.12 -12.26
N VAL A 577 4.03 -1.90 -12.12
CA VAL A 577 5.19 -1.90 -13.03
C VAL A 577 5.56 -3.32 -13.42
N ALA A 578 5.90 -3.54 -14.69
CA ALA A 578 6.41 -4.80 -15.21
C ALA A 578 7.58 -4.54 -16.16
N SER A 579 8.42 -5.56 -16.37
CA SER A 579 9.53 -5.48 -17.33
C SER A 579 9.24 -6.32 -18.57
N VAL A 580 9.55 -5.80 -19.75
CA VAL A 580 9.64 -6.57 -21.00
C VAL A 580 10.80 -6.05 -21.82
N ASN A 581 11.68 -6.92 -22.31
CA ASN A 581 12.79 -6.61 -23.22
C ASN A 581 13.66 -5.42 -22.77
N ASN A 582 14.11 -5.44 -21.51
CA ASN A 582 14.93 -4.38 -20.91
C ASN A 582 14.28 -2.98 -20.96
N LYS A 583 12.95 -2.92 -20.88
CA LYS A 583 12.17 -1.71 -20.64
C LYS A 583 11.19 -1.96 -19.51
N LEU A 584 10.85 -0.88 -18.81
CA LEU A 584 9.79 -0.89 -17.82
C LEU A 584 8.50 -0.44 -18.46
N TYR A 585 7.41 -1.08 -18.08
CA TYR A 585 6.06 -0.67 -18.43
C TYR A 585 5.37 -0.26 -17.15
N ILE A 586 4.86 0.98 -17.12
CA ILE A 586 4.31 1.63 -15.94
C ILE A 586 2.83 1.89 -16.18
N GLY A 587 1.97 1.28 -15.38
CA GLY A 587 0.52 1.48 -15.41
C GLY A 587 0.11 2.53 -14.39
N THR A 588 -0.62 3.56 -14.80
CA THR A 588 -1.04 4.66 -13.93
C THR A 588 -2.55 4.76 -13.79
N TYR A 589 -3.03 5.11 -12.60
CA TYR A 589 -4.40 5.53 -12.34
C TYR A 589 -4.76 6.79 -13.13
N GLY A 590 -6.02 6.86 -13.57
CA GLY A 590 -6.55 7.90 -14.44
C GLY A 590 -6.41 7.45 -15.88
N ASN A 591 -7.52 6.97 -16.45
CA ASN A 591 -7.65 6.51 -17.83
C ASN A 591 -6.89 5.22 -18.17
N ALA A 592 -6.40 4.48 -17.16
CA ALA A 592 -5.58 3.28 -17.30
C ALA A 592 -4.49 3.43 -18.37
N ARG A 593 -3.64 4.44 -18.20
CA ARG A 593 -2.53 4.71 -19.12
C ARG A 593 -1.37 3.76 -18.84
N VAL A 594 -0.72 3.32 -19.91
CA VAL A 594 0.50 2.50 -19.86
C VAL A 594 1.63 3.25 -20.53
N TYR A 595 2.77 3.33 -19.87
CA TYR A 595 3.97 4.01 -20.36
C TYR A 595 5.14 3.04 -20.47
N GLU A 596 5.91 3.16 -21.55
CA GLU A 596 7.21 2.52 -21.71
C GLU A 596 8.29 3.46 -21.17
N TYR A 597 9.15 2.95 -20.29
CA TYR A 597 10.22 3.70 -19.65
C TYR A 597 11.57 3.00 -19.84
N ASP A 598 12.55 3.78 -20.28
CA ASP A 598 13.95 3.37 -20.30
C ASP A 598 14.71 4.03 -19.13
N PRO A 599 15.08 3.28 -18.09
CA PRO A 599 15.81 3.83 -16.96
C PRO A 599 17.27 4.21 -17.28
N THR A 600 17.80 3.79 -18.45
CA THR A 600 19.13 4.19 -18.91
C THR A 600 19.14 5.54 -19.62
N ALA A 601 17.96 6.08 -19.95
CA ALA A 601 17.78 7.39 -20.56
C ALA A 601 17.22 8.39 -19.53
N ALA A 602 17.53 9.69 -19.73
CA ALA A 602 17.04 10.74 -18.87
C ALA A 602 15.51 10.80 -18.84
N TRP A 603 14.95 11.19 -17.69
CA TRP A 603 13.52 11.45 -17.55
C TRP A 603 13.15 12.76 -18.26
N THR A 604 12.25 12.69 -19.22
CA THR A 604 11.84 13.83 -20.07
C THR A 604 10.36 13.69 -20.47
N SER A 605 9.82 14.65 -21.24
CA SER A 605 8.44 14.57 -21.75
C SER A 605 8.19 13.39 -22.71
N THR A 606 9.23 12.74 -23.22
CA THR A 606 9.13 11.57 -24.12
C THR A 606 9.63 10.28 -23.48
N ASN A 607 10.20 10.32 -22.28
CA ASN A 607 10.64 9.15 -21.51
C ASN A 607 10.27 9.39 -20.03
N PRO A 608 9.19 8.77 -19.53
CA PRO A 608 8.48 7.63 -20.11
C PRO A 608 7.49 8.01 -21.23
N ARG A 609 7.35 7.13 -22.23
CA ARG A 609 6.49 7.32 -23.40
C ARG A 609 5.15 6.61 -23.21
N ARG A 610 4.03 7.33 -23.32
CA ARG A 610 2.70 6.67 -23.30
C ARG A 610 2.53 5.75 -24.51
N VAL A 611 2.20 4.49 -24.26
CA VAL A 611 2.00 3.46 -25.30
C VAL A 611 0.58 2.92 -25.38
N ALA A 612 -0.21 3.06 -24.31
CA ALA A 612 -1.64 2.76 -24.32
C ALA A 612 -2.43 3.68 -23.38
N GLU A 613 -3.72 3.84 -23.67
CA GLU A 613 -4.71 4.50 -22.80
C GLU A 613 -6.05 3.79 -23.01
N LEU A 614 -6.65 3.29 -21.92
CA LEU A 614 -7.74 2.31 -21.97
C LEU A 614 -9.11 2.89 -21.55
N VAL A 615 -9.20 4.21 -21.34
CA VAL A 615 -10.46 4.89 -20.97
C VAL A 615 -11.57 4.71 -22.00
N LYS A 616 -11.24 4.63 -23.29
CA LYS A 616 -12.24 4.35 -24.36
C LYS A 616 -12.92 2.99 -24.19
N ASP A 617 -12.28 2.08 -23.45
CA ASP A 617 -12.74 0.75 -23.10
C ASP A 617 -13.31 0.71 -21.66
N ASN A 618 -13.57 1.89 -21.07
CA ASN A 618 -14.11 2.09 -19.74
C ASN A 618 -13.22 1.52 -18.62
N GLN A 619 -11.90 1.62 -18.80
CA GLN A 619 -10.89 1.16 -17.83
C GLN A 619 -10.15 2.34 -17.20
N ASP A 620 -9.79 2.22 -15.92
CA ASP A 620 -9.21 3.34 -15.15
C ASP A 620 -7.97 2.99 -14.33
N ARG A 621 -7.93 1.80 -13.70
CA ARG A 621 -6.81 1.39 -12.83
C ARG A 621 -6.17 0.08 -13.27
N PRO A 622 -4.95 0.11 -13.84
CA PRO A 622 -4.22 -1.08 -14.25
C PRO A 622 -3.46 -1.68 -13.05
N PHE A 623 -4.16 -2.41 -12.17
CA PHE A 623 -3.59 -2.96 -10.92
C PHE A 623 -2.61 -4.12 -11.13
N ALA A 624 -2.69 -4.81 -12.27
CA ALA A 624 -1.85 -5.98 -12.51
C ALA A 624 -1.16 -5.89 -13.86
N MET A 625 0.14 -6.20 -13.88
CA MET A 625 0.87 -6.38 -15.12
C MET A 625 1.79 -7.59 -15.06
N ALA A 626 1.83 -8.33 -16.16
CA ALA A 626 2.78 -9.42 -16.38
C ALA A 626 3.47 -9.22 -17.72
N GLY A 627 4.79 -9.03 -17.69
CA GLY A 627 5.63 -8.97 -18.88
C GLY A 627 6.16 -10.36 -19.25
N VAL A 628 6.15 -10.70 -20.53
CA VAL A 628 6.60 -12.01 -21.04
C VAL A 628 7.55 -11.81 -22.22
N ASP A 629 8.85 -11.82 -21.94
CA ASP A 629 9.92 -11.60 -22.93
C ASP A 629 9.85 -12.60 -24.09
N SER A 630 9.64 -13.88 -23.79
CA SER A 630 9.57 -14.95 -24.81
C SER A 630 8.45 -14.75 -25.83
N LEU A 631 7.41 -13.98 -25.46
CA LEU A 631 6.28 -13.65 -26.33
C LEU A 631 6.34 -12.21 -26.84
N ASN A 632 7.26 -11.38 -26.35
CA ASN A 632 7.30 -9.93 -26.58
C ASN A 632 5.96 -9.24 -26.24
N LYS A 633 5.31 -9.67 -25.17
CA LYS A 633 3.97 -9.22 -24.79
C LYS A 633 3.93 -8.72 -23.35
N LEU A 634 3.08 -7.73 -23.13
CA LEU A 634 2.66 -7.25 -21.82
C LEU A 634 1.16 -7.57 -21.64
N TYR A 635 0.81 -8.15 -20.51
CA TYR A 635 -0.57 -8.40 -20.09
C TYR A 635 -0.93 -7.41 -18.99
N VAL A 636 -2.05 -6.71 -19.13
CA VAL A 636 -2.49 -5.65 -18.21
C VAL A 636 -3.90 -5.98 -17.71
N GLY A 637 -4.03 -6.24 -16.42
CA GLY A 637 -5.29 -6.39 -15.72
C GLY A 637 -5.75 -5.06 -15.15
N SER A 638 -7.02 -4.73 -15.33
CA SER A 638 -7.58 -3.45 -14.91
C SER A 638 -8.92 -3.56 -14.19
N VAL A 639 -9.14 -2.62 -13.28
CA VAL A 639 -10.42 -2.24 -12.70
C VAL A 639 -11.04 -1.14 -13.57
N PRO A 640 -12.36 -1.18 -13.78
CA PRO A 640 -13.03 -0.25 -14.67
C PRO A 640 -13.13 1.17 -14.11
N ASP A 641 -13.53 2.09 -14.99
CA ASP A 641 -13.85 3.47 -14.65
C ASP A 641 -15.06 3.58 -13.71
N TYR A 642 -15.28 4.79 -13.19
CA TYR A 642 -16.30 5.10 -12.20
C TYR A 642 -17.70 4.64 -12.64
N GLY A 643 -18.46 4.11 -11.69
CA GLY A 643 -19.83 3.62 -11.91
C GLY A 643 -19.94 2.30 -12.68
N SER A 644 -18.84 1.65 -13.04
CA SER A 644 -18.83 0.37 -13.76
C SER A 644 -18.25 -0.78 -12.94
N LEU A 645 -18.68 -2.01 -13.22
CA LEU A 645 -18.22 -3.24 -12.58
C LEU A 645 -17.28 -4.08 -13.45
N SER A 646 -17.30 -3.90 -14.78
CA SER A 646 -16.60 -4.77 -15.74
C SER A 646 -15.17 -4.34 -16.05
N GLY A 647 -14.20 -4.96 -15.39
CA GLY A 647 -12.78 -4.81 -15.70
C GLY A 647 -12.35 -5.49 -16.99
N ALA A 648 -11.05 -5.47 -17.27
CA ALA A 648 -10.49 -6.04 -18.50
C ALA A 648 -9.11 -6.68 -18.31
N LEU A 649 -8.82 -7.67 -19.16
CA LEU A 649 -7.47 -8.07 -19.50
C LEU A 649 -7.09 -7.42 -20.83
N THR A 650 -5.94 -6.76 -20.92
CA THR A 650 -5.41 -6.19 -22.15
C THR A 650 -4.10 -6.88 -22.52
N VAL A 651 -3.97 -7.26 -23.79
CA VAL A 651 -2.72 -7.80 -24.36
C VAL A 651 -2.08 -6.70 -25.19
N TYR A 652 -0.92 -6.22 -24.77
CA TYR A 652 -0.11 -5.27 -25.51
C TYR A 652 1.07 -5.97 -26.17
N ASP A 653 1.09 -5.96 -27.50
CA ASP A 653 2.18 -6.50 -28.32
C ASP A 653 3.27 -5.43 -28.46
N VAL A 654 4.45 -5.70 -27.90
CA VAL A 654 5.55 -4.72 -27.81
C VAL A 654 6.08 -4.33 -29.20
N PRO A 655 6.38 -5.28 -30.12
CA PRO A 655 6.94 -4.94 -31.43
C PRO A 655 5.97 -4.13 -32.30
N THR A 656 4.69 -4.50 -32.34
CA THR A 656 3.68 -3.82 -33.18
C THR A 656 3.04 -2.61 -32.49
N ARG A 657 3.23 -2.45 -31.17
CA ARG A 657 2.65 -1.40 -30.33
C ARG A 657 1.12 -1.38 -30.38
N LYS A 658 0.50 -2.56 -30.42
CA LYS A 658 -0.95 -2.72 -30.47
C LYS A 658 -1.49 -3.28 -29.16
N ALA A 659 -2.54 -2.67 -28.65
CA ALA A 659 -3.31 -3.16 -27.51
C ALA A 659 -4.60 -3.84 -27.98
N GLN A 660 -4.86 -5.05 -27.49
CA GLN A 660 -6.12 -5.77 -27.63
C GLN A 660 -6.78 -5.89 -26.26
N VAL A 661 -7.97 -5.34 -26.10
CA VAL A 661 -8.70 -5.29 -24.82
C VAL A 661 -9.80 -6.35 -24.79
N PHE A 662 -9.78 -7.20 -23.77
CA PHE A 662 -10.79 -8.19 -23.46
C PHE A 662 -11.58 -7.72 -22.25
N LYS A 663 -12.62 -6.93 -22.50
CA LYS A 663 -13.53 -6.41 -21.47
C LYS A 663 -14.42 -7.52 -20.91
N ASP A 664 -14.81 -7.38 -19.66
CA ASP A 664 -15.69 -8.33 -18.95
C ASP A 664 -15.15 -9.77 -19.06
N ILE A 665 -13.81 -9.91 -19.03
CA ILE A 665 -13.13 -11.21 -19.15
C ILE A 665 -13.59 -12.16 -18.04
N VAL A 666 -13.93 -11.61 -16.88
CA VAL A 666 -14.76 -12.21 -15.85
C VAL A 666 -15.91 -11.24 -15.59
N HIS A 667 -17.14 -11.76 -15.58
CA HIS A 667 -18.35 -10.94 -15.54
C HIS A 667 -18.39 -10.05 -14.29
N ASN A 668 -18.54 -8.73 -14.47
CA ASN A 668 -18.64 -7.73 -13.40
C ASN A 668 -17.46 -7.69 -12.42
N GLN A 669 -16.25 -8.09 -12.85
CA GLN A 669 -15.08 -8.12 -11.96
C GLN A 669 -13.88 -7.37 -12.54
N GLY A 670 -13.09 -6.78 -11.65
CA GLY A 670 -11.79 -6.18 -11.97
C GLY A 670 -10.66 -7.22 -11.97
N VAL A 671 -9.68 -7.09 -12.85
CA VAL A 671 -8.48 -7.97 -12.87
C VAL A 671 -7.35 -7.32 -12.10
N VAL A 672 -6.87 -7.98 -11.03
CA VAL A 672 -6.01 -7.36 -10.00
C VAL A 672 -4.76 -8.15 -9.65
N SER A 673 -4.59 -9.35 -10.20
CA SER A 673 -3.36 -10.13 -10.08
C SER A 673 -3.14 -10.92 -11.36
N LEU A 674 -1.90 -11.00 -11.84
CA LEU A 674 -1.54 -11.77 -13.04
C LEU A 674 -0.24 -12.54 -12.81
N VAL A 675 -0.19 -13.78 -13.28
CA VAL A 675 1.05 -14.56 -13.39
C VAL A 675 1.07 -15.36 -14.69
N TYR A 676 2.22 -15.38 -15.36
CA TYR A 676 2.43 -16.18 -16.56
C TYR A 676 3.12 -17.50 -16.21
N LYS A 677 2.65 -18.61 -16.77
CA LYS A 677 3.27 -19.93 -16.68
C LYS A 677 2.91 -20.77 -17.91
N ASP A 678 3.91 -21.35 -18.57
CA ASP A 678 3.76 -22.37 -19.63
C ASP A 678 2.78 -21.99 -20.75
N GLY A 679 2.90 -20.78 -21.30
CA GLY A 679 2.01 -20.32 -22.39
C GLY A 679 0.62 -19.86 -21.94
N LEU A 680 0.37 -19.81 -20.62
CA LEU A 680 -0.89 -19.38 -20.03
C LEU A 680 -0.67 -18.18 -19.11
N VAL A 681 -1.66 -17.29 -19.08
CA VAL A 681 -1.76 -16.23 -18.07
C VAL A 681 -2.90 -16.57 -17.12
N TYR A 682 -2.59 -16.63 -15.84
CA TYR A 682 -3.54 -16.82 -14.75
C TYR A 682 -3.89 -15.46 -14.17
N GLY A 683 -5.18 -15.15 -14.07
CA GLY A 683 -5.67 -13.87 -13.58
C GLY A 683 -6.59 -14.00 -12.38
N GLY A 684 -6.27 -13.25 -11.33
CA GLY A 684 -7.07 -13.12 -10.12
C GLY A 684 -7.90 -11.84 -10.17
N THR A 685 -9.12 -11.91 -9.64
CA THR A 685 -10.12 -10.85 -9.79
C THR A 685 -10.70 -10.36 -8.46
N THR A 686 -11.27 -9.17 -8.49
CA THR A 686 -12.03 -8.55 -7.40
C THR A 686 -13.46 -8.32 -7.85
N ILE A 687 -14.43 -8.58 -6.98
CA ILE A 687 -15.84 -8.26 -7.24
C ILE A 687 -16.12 -6.75 -7.24
N TYR A 688 -15.19 -5.95 -6.74
CA TYR A 688 -15.38 -4.51 -6.65
C TYR A 688 -15.02 -3.83 -7.98
N GLY A 689 -15.98 -3.11 -8.53
CA GLY A 689 -15.78 -2.27 -9.72
C GLY A 689 -15.08 -0.94 -9.41
N GLY A 690 -15.25 0.00 -10.35
CA GLY A 690 -14.85 1.39 -10.18
C GLY A 690 -15.61 2.06 -9.03
N LEU A 691 -15.04 3.15 -8.51
CA LEU A 691 -15.68 3.94 -7.47
C LEU A 691 -17.01 4.54 -7.98
N GLY A 692 -17.95 4.80 -7.07
CA GLY A 692 -19.27 5.34 -7.42
C GLY A 692 -20.30 4.31 -7.88
N THR A 693 -19.98 3.02 -7.85
CA THR A 693 -20.96 1.94 -7.96
C THR A 693 -21.79 1.81 -6.66
N SER A 694 -22.98 1.21 -6.74
CA SER A 694 -23.80 0.90 -5.56
C SER A 694 -23.24 -0.23 -4.68
N GLY A 695 -22.14 -0.85 -5.11
CA GLY A 695 -21.52 -2.03 -4.51
C GLY A 695 -21.29 -3.14 -5.55
N PRO A 696 -20.64 -4.25 -5.16
CA PRO A 696 -20.46 -5.40 -6.04
C PRO A 696 -21.79 -6.11 -6.31
N SER A 697 -21.97 -6.64 -7.52
CA SER A 697 -23.09 -7.54 -7.89
C SER A 697 -22.75 -9.02 -7.70
N GLU A 698 -21.46 -9.37 -7.74
CA GLU A 698 -20.95 -10.72 -7.56
C GLU A 698 -20.57 -10.99 -6.10
N ASN A 699 -20.61 -12.25 -5.68
CA ASN A 699 -20.34 -12.63 -4.29
C ASN A 699 -18.93 -13.20 -4.07
N GLU A 700 -18.20 -13.51 -5.14
CA GLU A 700 -16.91 -14.18 -5.06
C GLU A 700 -15.97 -13.81 -6.21
N GLY A 701 -14.71 -13.58 -5.86
CA GLY A 701 -13.61 -13.37 -6.80
C GLY A 701 -13.28 -14.65 -7.55
N LYS A 702 -12.85 -14.51 -8.79
CA LYS A 702 -12.47 -15.62 -9.68
C LYS A 702 -10.98 -15.68 -9.96
N LEU A 703 -10.52 -16.89 -10.23
CA LEU A 703 -9.29 -17.19 -10.95
C LEU A 703 -9.68 -17.60 -12.37
N PHE A 704 -9.15 -16.92 -13.39
CA PHE A 704 -9.31 -17.31 -14.78
C PHE A 704 -7.96 -17.70 -15.42
N VAL A 705 -8.03 -18.44 -16.53
CA VAL A 705 -6.86 -18.81 -17.33
C VAL A 705 -7.06 -18.35 -18.76
N PHE A 706 -6.06 -17.66 -19.27
CA PHE A 706 -5.99 -17.12 -20.62
C PHE A 706 -4.88 -17.79 -21.40
N ASP A 707 -5.23 -18.38 -22.54
CA ASP A 707 -4.27 -18.99 -23.46
C ASP A 707 -3.64 -17.90 -24.34
N THR A 708 -2.31 -17.78 -24.26
CA THR A 708 -1.55 -16.74 -24.96
C THR A 708 -1.34 -17.01 -26.45
N ALA A 709 -1.53 -18.24 -26.90
CA ALA A 709 -1.41 -18.63 -28.30
C ALA A 709 -2.70 -18.30 -29.06
N THR A 710 -3.85 -18.58 -28.45
CA THR A 710 -5.18 -18.33 -29.06
C THR A 710 -5.79 -16.99 -28.66
N ASN A 711 -5.22 -16.33 -27.64
CA ASN A 711 -5.77 -15.12 -27.04
C ASN A 711 -7.22 -15.31 -26.54
N THR A 712 -7.50 -16.41 -25.82
CA THR A 712 -8.84 -16.73 -25.31
C THR A 712 -8.82 -17.10 -23.83
N LYS A 713 -9.91 -16.78 -23.10
CA LYS A 713 -10.15 -17.36 -21.77
C LYS A 713 -10.58 -18.81 -21.94
N VAL A 714 -9.83 -19.72 -21.35
CA VAL A 714 -10.05 -21.18 -21.47
C VAL A 714 -10.58 -21.82 -20.18
N PHE A 715 -10.52 -21.11 -19.05
CA PHE A 715 -10.97 -21.61 -17.75
C PHE A 715 -11.32 -20.47 -16.80
N GLU A 716 -12.24 -20.73 -15.87
CA GLU A 716 -12.60 -19.84 -14.76
C GLU A 716 -13.13 -20.66 -13.58
N ILE A 717 -12.76 -20.28 -12.35
CA ILE A 717 -13.26 -20.87 -11.10
C ILE A 717 -13.28 -19.83 -9.98
N ALA A 718 -14.15 -19.99 -8.99
CA ALA A 718 -13.96 -19.39 -7.67
C ALA A 718 -13.08 -20.33 -6.83
N PRO A 719 -11.77 -20.04 -6.66
CA PRO A 719 -10.86 -20.99 -6.00
C PRO A 719 -11.26 -21.24 -4.53
N VAL A 720 -11.89 -20.25 -3.89
CA VAL A 720 -12.45 -20.35 -2.55
C VAL A 720 -13.83 -19.67 -2.54
N PRO A 721 -14.94 -20.43 -2.48
CA PRO A 721 -16.28 -19.86 -2.51
C PRO A 721 -16.53 -18.81 -1.43
N GLY A 722 -17.25 -17.75 -1.80
CA GLY A 722 -17.64 -16.64 -0.89
C GLY A 722 -16.51 -15.68 -0.48
N ARG A 723 -15.32 -15.80 -1.07
CA ARG A 723 -14.20 -14.85 -0.91
C ARG A 723 -14.21 -13.87 -2.06
N LYS A 724 -14.13 -12.58 -1.74
CA LYS A 724 -14.47 -11.48 -2.66
C LYS A 724 -13.33 -11.03 -3.59
N VAL A 725 -12.09 -11.43 -3.29
CA VAL A 725 -10.89 -11.04 -4.03
C VAL A 725 -9.98 -12.24 -4.15
N VAL A 726 -9.42 -12.45 -5.35
CA VAL A 726 -8.32 -13.38 -5.63
C VAL A 726 -7.10 -12.56 -6.04
N SER A 727 -6.11 -12.47 -5.16
CA SER A 727 -4.88 -11.69 -5.35
C SER A 727 -3.63 -12.47 -4.96
N GLY A 728 -2.45 -11.86 -5.12
CA GLY A 728 -1.18 -12.48 -4.75
C GLY A 728 -0.89 -13.77 -5.51
N LEU A 729 -1.20 -13.83 -6.81
CA LEU A 729 -0.92 -15.02 -7.61
C LEU A 729 0.59 -15.23 -7.78
N LEU A 730 1.02 -16.48 -7.66
CA LEU A 730 2.42 -16.90 -7.80
C LEU A 730 2.47 -18.24 -8.54
N ALA A 731 3.39 -18.37 -9.50
CA ALA A 731 3.82 -19.68 -9.98
C ALA A 731 4.70 -20.29 -8.88
N GLY A 732 4.15 -21.23 -8.13
CA GLY A 732 4.77 -21.80 -6.94
C GLY A 732 6.00 -22.64 -7.25
N PRO A 733 6.86 -22.89 -6.25
CA PRO A 733 8.06 -23.70 -6.41
C PRO A 733 7.78 -25.17 -6.72
N ASP A 734 6.55 -25.63 -6.44
CA ASP A 734 6.03 -26.98 -6.73
C ASP A 734 5.37 -27.10 -8.11
N GLY A 735 5.45 -26.04 -8.94
CA GLY A 735 4.84 -25.99 -10.27
C GLY A 735 3.32 -25.75 -10.26
N LEU A 736 2.71 -25.60 -9.09
CA LEU A 736 1.30 -25.23 -8.93
C LEU A 736 1.10 -23.71 -9.03
N ILE A 737 -0.14 -23.28 -9.20
CA ILE A 737 -0.51 -21.86 -9.10
C ILE A 737 -1.01 -21.58 -7.69
N TRP A 738 -0.27 -20.75 -6.97
CA TRP A 738 -0.63 -20.31 -5.63
C TRP A 738 -1.36 -18.98 -5.70
N GLY A 739 -2.20 -18.72 -4.69
CA GLY A 739 -2.86 -17.44 -4.55
C GLY A 739 -3.50 -17.25 -3.19
N VAL A 740 -4.01 -16.04 -2.98
CA VAL A 740 -4.74 -15.66 -1.78
C VAL A 740 -6.15 -15.23 -2.18
N ALA A 741 -7.14 -15.94 -1.67
CA ALA A 741 -8.53 -15.54 -1.73
C ALA A 741 -8.94 -14.99 -0.36
N GLU A 742 -8.85 -13.67 -0.18
CA GLU A 742 -9.11 -12.97 1.09
C GLU A 742 -8.32 -13.61 2.28
N ASP A 743 -8.98 -14.37 3.14
CA ASP A 743 -8.39 -15.04 4.30
C ASP A 743 -7.61 -16.33 3.98
N THR A 744 -7.78 -16.87 2.77
CA THR A 744 -7.46 -18.25 2.44
C THR A 744 -6.32 -18.33 1.43
N ILE A 745 -5.24 -19.04 1.79
CA ILE A 745 -4.20 -19.46 0.85
C ILE A 745 -4.73 -20.67 0.07
N PHE A 746 -4.57 -20.69 -1.25
CA PHE A 746 -4.92 -21.84 -2.08
C PHE A 746 -3.80 -22.23 -3.04
N LYS A 747 -3.80 -23.50 -3.47
CA LYS A 747 -3.00 -23.99 -4.60
C LYS A 747 -3.93 -24.62 -5.65
N LEU A 748 -3.73 -24.27 -6.90
CA LEU A 748 -4.38 -24.88 -8.05
C LEU A 748 -3.35 -25.66 -8.88
N ASP A 749 -3.69 -26.90 -9.21
CA ASP A 749 -2.95 -27.68 -10.19
C ASP A 749 -3.28 -27.19 -11.60
N PRO A 750 -2.29 -26.66 -12.36
CA PRO A 750 -2.52 -26.12 -13.69
C PRO A 750 -2.92 -27.19 -14.71
N ASN A 751 -2.59 -28.47 -14.48
CA ASN A 751 -2.90 -29.57 -15.39
C ASN A 751 -4.33 -30.07 -15.22
N THR A 752 -4.74 -30.31 -13.98
CA THR A 752 -6.10 -30.82 -13.66
C THR A 752 -7.14 -29.70 -13.47
N ARG A 753 -6.69 -28.45 -13.32
CA ARG A 753 -7.51 -27.27 -13.01
C ARG A 753 -8.26 -27.39 -11.68
N GLN A 754 -7.77 -28.21 -10.76
CA GLN A 754 -8.37 -28.41 -9.45
C GLN A 754 -7.63 -27.63 -8.36
N VAL A 755 -8.37 -27.14 -7.38
CA VAL A 755 -7.79 -26.62 -6.14
C VAL A 755 -7.41 -27.80 -5.28
N VAL A 756 -6.10 -28.04 -5.13
CA VAL A 756 -5.54 -29.20 -4.42
C VAL A 756 -5.17 -28.88 -2.96
N TYR A 757 -5.16 -27.59 -2.60
CA TYR A 757 -4.96 -27.13 -1.23
C TYR A 757 -5.73 -25.84 -1.00
N LYS A 758 -6.34 -25.68 0.17
CA LYS A 758 -6.84 -24.41 0.68
C LYS A 758 -6.86 -24.39 2.20
N ALA A 759 -6.44 -23.30 2.81
CA ALA A 759 -6.53 -23.11 4.26
C ALA A 759 -6.67 -21.63 4.61
N ALA A 760 -7.63 -21.30 5.49
CA ALA A 760 -7.75 -19.96 6.06
C ALA A 760 -6.57 -19.71 7.00
N LYS A 761 -5.72 -18.73 6.67
CA LYS A 761 -4.50 -18.38 7.43
C LYS A 761 -4.41 -16.88 7.75
N LEU A 762 -5.24 -16.07 7.11
CA LEU A 762 -5.27 -14.61 7.26
C LEU A 762 -6.63 -14.18 7.82
N GLY A 763 -6.76 -12.91 8.19
CA GLY A 763 -8.03 -12.31 8.58
C GLY A 763 -8.81 -11.78 7.38
N ARG A 764 -10.15 -11.80 7.46
CA ARG A 764 -11.02 -11.12 6.49
C ARG A 764 -10.99 -9.62 6.72
N TYR A 765 -11.01 -8.83 5.65
CA TYR A 765 -11.16 -7.38 5.78
C TYR A 765 -12.61 -7.00 6.10
N ALA A 766 -12.78 -5.84 6.74
CA ALA A 766 -14.08 -5.33 7.18
C ALA A 766 -14.85 -4.67 6.01
N THR A 767 -15.40 -3.47 6.23
CA THR A 767 -16.21 -2.75 5.25
C THR A 767 -15.35 -1.94 4.28
N GLY A 768 -15.79 -1.83 3.02
CA GLY A 768 -15.21 -0.95 2.00
C GLY A 768 -14.72 -1.68 0.75
N THR A 769 -14.40 -0.91 -0.28
CA THR A 769 -13.84 -1.42 -1.55
C THR A 769 -12.42 -1.94 -1.34
N VAL A 770 -12.17 -3.18 -1.76
CA VAL A 770 -10.83 -3.80 -1.75
C VAL A 770 -10.52 -4.35 -3.14
N TRP A 771 -9.65 -3.65 -3.89
CA TRP A 771 -9.23 -4.16 -5.19
C TRP A 771 -8.18 -5.25 -5.07
N VAL A 772 -7.11 -5.02 -4.30
CA VAL A 772 -6.05 -6.00 -4.04
C VAL A 772 -5.94 -6.23 -2.53
N ASP A 773 -5.84 -7.49 -2.08
CA ASP A 773 -5.81 -7.81 -0.65
C ASP A 773 -4.46 -8.38 -0.19
N ALA A 774 -3.76 -9.12 -1.05
CA ALA A 774 -2.49 -9.74 -0.70
C ALA A 774 -1.52 -9.85 -1.88
N PHE A 775 -0.25 -10.03 -1.54
CA PHE A 775 0.87 -10.18 -2.47
C PHE A 775 1.70 -11.38 -2.03
N LEU A 776 2.12 -12.23 -2.97
CA LEU A 776 3.01 -13.36 -2.72
C LEU A 776 4.28 -13.23 -3.54
N LYS A 777 5.40 -13.71 -2.99
CA LYS A 777 6.69 -13.77 -3.66
C LYS A 777 7.46 -15.02 -3.24
N LEU A 778 8.03 -15.73 -4.21
CA LEU A 778 9.00 -16.78 -3.92
C LEU A 778 10.31 -16.15 -3.45
N GLY A 779 10.72 -16.46 -2.23
CA GLY A 779 12.00 -16.08 -1.63
C GLY A 779 13.17 -16.80 -2.28
N ALA A 780 14.37 -16.21 -2.21
CA ALA A 780 15.57 -16.85 -2.74
C ALA A 780 15.93 -18.13 -1.95
N ASP A 781 15.59 -18.14 -0.66
CA ASP A 781 15.67 -19.28 0.25
C ASP A 781 14.69 -20.41 -0.08
N GLY A 782 13.79 -20.23 -1.06
CA GLY A 782 12.83 -21.22 -1.52
C GLY A 782 11.49 -21.16 -0.79
N ASN A 783 11.34 -20.35 0.26
CA ASN A 783 10.07 -20.16 0.96
C ASN A 783 9.16 -19.19 0.21
N VAL A 784 7.85 -19.27 0.42
CA VAL A 784 6.90 -18.29 -0.14
C VAL A 784 6.62 -17.22 0.92
N TYR A 785 6.87 -15.96 0.60
CA TYR A 785 6.60 -14.82 1.45
C TYR A 785 5.36 -14.08 0.98
N GLY A 786 4.66 -13.44 1.91
CA GLY A 786 3.51 -12.62 1.55
C GLY A 786 3.22 -11.49 2.51
N THR A 787 2.54 -10.48 1.97
CA THR A 787 1.95 -9.36 2.71
C THR A 787 0.45 -9.29 2.43
N ASN A 788 -0.36 -8.82 3.37
CA ASN A 788 -1.75 -8.49 3.15
C ASN A 788 -2.13 -7.08 3.61
N ARG A 789 -3.33 -6.63 3.25
CA ARG A 789 -3.85 -5.28 3.57
C ARG A 789 -4.01 -5.05 5.08
N GLN A 790 -4.12 -6.11 5.87
CA GLN A 790 -4.13 -6.09 7.34
C GLN A 790 -2.73 -5.91 7.94
N LYS A 791 -1.70 -5.65 7.10
CA LYS A 791 -0.31 -5.42 7.51
C LYS A 791 0.31 -6.61 8.21
N THR A 792 0.17 -7.81 7.63
CA THR A 792 0.85 -9.02 8.09
C THR A 792 1.92 -9.40 7.09
N LEU A 793 3.18 -9.47 7.52
CA LEU A 793 4.24 -10.16 6.78
C LEU A 793 4.34 -11.60 7.27
N PHE A 794 4.28 -12.56 6.34
CA PHE A 794 4.31 -13.98 6.63
C PHE A 794 5.21 -14.75 5.67
N MET A 795 5.57 -15.97 6.09
CA MET A 795 6.32 -16.97 5.33
C MET A 795 5.51 -18.28 5.30
N ILE A 796 5.60 -19.00 4.19
CA ILE A 796 5.05 -20.34 4.01
C ILE A 796 6.17 -21.27 3.56
N LYS A 797 6.40 -22.35 4.33
CA LYS A 797 7.31 -23.44 3.94
C LYS A 797 6.61 -24.30 2.88
N PRO A 798 7.10 -24.40 1.64
CA PRO A 798 6.31 -24.98 0.55
C PRO A 798 5.99 -26.47 0.68
N ASP A 799 6.91 -27.23 1.29
CA ASP A 799 6.81 -28.69 1.43
C ASP A 799 5.77 -29.10 2.48
N THR A 800 5.66 -28.31 3.57
CA THR A 800 4.79 -28.63 4.71
C THR A 800 3.53 -27.76 4.78
N MET A 801 3.50 -26.65 4.05
CA MET A 801 2.51 -25.58 4.16
C MET A 801 2.45 -24.93 5.55
N ASP A 802 3.53 -25.03 6.32
CA ASP A 802 3.63 -24.33 7.60
C ASP A 802 3.63 -22.82 7.38
N PHE A 803 2.68 -22.16 8.04
CA PHE A 803 2.44 -20.73 7.96
C PHE A 803 3.08 -20.06 9.17
N VAL A 804 4.07 -19.22 8.92
CA VAL A 804 4.84 -18.50 9.95
C VAL A 804 4.55 -17.00 9.82
N VAL A 805 4.02 -16.40 10.89
CA VAL A 805 3.86 -14.95 10.97
C VAL A 805 5.22 -14.37 11.36
N ILE A 806 5.80 -13.56 10.47
CA ILE A 806 7.06 -12.86 10.73
C ILE A 806 6.78 -11.62 11.55
N LYS A 807 5.78 -10.81 11.13
CA LYS A 807 5.43 -9.55 11.79
C LYS A 807 3.99 -9.13 11.50
N ASN A 808 3.27 -8.72 12.54
CA ASN A 808 1.98 -8.03 12.44
C ASN A 808 2.19 -6.51 12.48
N GLY A 809 1.26 -5.75 11.90
CA GLY A 809 1.35 -4.30 11.78
C GLY A 809 2.45 -3.81 10.82
N ALA A 810 2.93 -4.67 9.93
CA ALA A 810 3.97 -4.35 8.96
C ALA A 810 3.61 -4.83 7.54
N GLY A 811 3.82 -3.96 6.56
CA GLY A 811 3.91 -4.34 5.16
C GLY A 811 2.57 -4.29 4.41
N ASN A 812 2.60 -3.70 3.22
CA ASN A 812 1.63 -3.79 2.15
C ASN A 812 2.44 -3.68 0.85
N TYR A 813 1.99 -4.34 -0.21
CA TYR A 813 2.80 -4.62 -1.40
C TYR A 813 4.06 -5.46 -1.08
N LEU A 814 4.55 -6.19 -2.08
CA LEU A 814 5.73 -7.04 -1.88
C LEU A 814 6.50 -7.22 -3.19
N THR A 815 7.80 -6.97 -3.14
CA THR A 815 8.72 -7.32 -4.23
C THR A 815 10.06 -7.81 -3.68
N GLN A 816 10.97 -8.24 -4.54
CA GLN A 816 12.28 -8.76 -4.16
C GLN A 816 13.37 -8.22 -5.08
N ASP A 817 14.50 -7.75 -4.53
CA ASP A 817 15.65 -7.37 -5.34
C ASP A 817 16.43 -8.58 -5.89
N ALA A 818 17.46 -8.31 -6.68
CA ALA A 818 18.38 -9.31 -7.20
C ALA A 818 19.24 -10.02 -6.13
N TYR A 819 19.28 -9.50 -4.91
CA TYR A 819 20.05 -10.01 -3.77
C TYR A 819 19.22 -10.96 -2.88
N GLY A 820 17.91 -11.07 -3.13
CA GLY A 820 16.99 -11.89 -2.36
C GLY A 820 16.28 -11.13 -1.24
N ASN A 821 16.57 -9.84 -1.03
CA ASN A 821 15.89 -9.03 -0.01
C ASN A 821 14.48 -8.70 -0.45
N LEU A 822 13.54 -8.74 0.49
CA LEU A 822 12.15 -8.39 0.25
C LEU A 822 11.91 -6.92 0.58
N TYR A 823 11.09 -6.26 -0.24
CA TYR A 823 10.71 -4.87 -0.06
C TYR A 823 9.20 -4.75 0.00
N MET A 824 8.72 -3.95 0.95
CA MET A 824 7.31 -3.70 1.20
C MET A 824 7.12 -2.27 1.66
N ALA A 825 5.95 -1.70 1.38
CA ALA A 825 5.58 -0.43 1.97
C ALA A 825 4.98 -0.65 3.35
N ASN A 826 5.23 0.24 4.29
CA ASN A 826 4.38 0.40 5.46
C ASN A 826 3.92 1.86 5.46
N ASP A 827 2.73 2.08 4.91
CA ASP A 827 2.19 3.41 4.61
C ASP A 827 3.13 4.23 3.71
N ALA A 828 3.72 5.33 4.19
CA ALA A 828 4.67 6.15 3.44
C ALA A 828 6.13 5.70 3.53
N THR A 829 6.43 4.64 4.29
CA THR A 829 7.81 4.17 4.49
C THR A 829 8.12 2.93 3.67
N LEU A 830 9.30 2.87 3.06
CA LEU A 830 9.81 1.66 2.43
C LEU A 830 10.57 0.82 3.47
N TRP A 831 10.23 -0.46 3.57
CA TRP A 831 10.91 -1.41 4.44
C TRP A 831 11.61 -2.48 3.61
N LYS A 832 12.82 -2.82 4.05
CA LYS A 832 13.59 -3.96 3.55
C LYS A 832 13.59 -5.05 4.61
N TYR A 833 13.34 -6.28 4.19
CA TYR A 833 13.50 -7.49 4.97
C TYR A 833 14.60 -8.35 4.34
N THR A 834 15.72 -8.46 5.04
CA THR A 834 16.86 -9.29 4.64
C THR A 834 16.61 -10.70 5.11
N LEU A 835 16.59 -11.68 4.19
CA LEU A 835 16.33 -13.08 4.54
C LEU A 835 17.36 -13.61 5.55
N PRO A 836 16.97 -14.53 6.46
CA PRO A 836 17.94 -15.22 7.30
C PRO A 836 18.93 -16.01 6.42
N ALA A 837 20.16 -16.19 6.92
CA ALA A 837 21.16 -17.02 6.29
C ALA A 837 21.75 -18.00 7.31
N ASP A 838 21.80 -19.27 6.92
CA ASP A 838 22.49 -20.35 7.60
C ASP A 838 23.12 -21.29 6.56
N GLU A 839 23.86 -22.30 7.01
CA GLU A 839 24.52 -23.23 6.12
C GLU A 839 23.54 -24.00 5.24
N GLN A 840 22.36 -24.31 5.77
CA GLN A 840 21.32 -25.07 5.06
C GLN A 840 20.65 -24.21 3.99
N SER A 841 20.31 -22.96 4.30
CA SER A 841 19.71 -22.02 3.33
C SER A 841 20.64 -21.77 2.14
N VAL A 842 21.95 -21.68 2.38
CA VAL A 842 22.97 -21.58 1.32
C VAL A 842 23.05 -22.89 0.52
N ALA A 843 23.05 -24.04 1.19
CA ALA A 843 23.13 -25.35 0.54
C ALA A 843 21.91 -25.62 -0.37
N ASP A 844 20.70 -25.35 0.13
CA ASP A 844 19.45 -25.54 -0.59
C ASP A 844 19.36 -24.60 -1.79
N MET A 845 19.79 -23.35 -1.63
CA MET A 845 19.87 -22.39 -2.73
C MET A 845 20.86 -22.86 -3.80
N LEU A 846 22.05 -23.31 -3.40
CA LEU A 846 23.05 -23.87 -4.30
C LEU A 846 22.52 -25.09 -5.06
N HIS A 847 21.79 -25.97 -4.36
CA HIS A 847 21.18 -27.15 -4.96
C HIS A 847 20.10 -26.78 -5.99
N ARG A 848 19.12 -25.95 -5.62
CA ARG A 848 18.05 -25.51 -6.54
C ARG A 848 18.61 -24.76 -7.75
N SER A 849 19.61 -23.91 -7.55
CA SER A 849 20.27 -23.21 -8.67
C SER A 849 21.00 -24.18 -9.60
N ALA A 850 21.60 -25.25 -9.07
CA ALA A 850 22.20 -26.28 -9.90
C ALA A 850 21.15 -27.10 -10.67
N GLU A 851 20.04 -27.50 -10.03
CA GLU A 851 18.92 -28.19 -10.69
C GLU A 851 18.29 -27.33 -11.80
N ALA A 852 18.20 -26.01 -11.58
CA ALA A 852 17.76 -25.04 -12.58
C ALA A 852 18.79 -24.76 -13.68
N GLY A 853 19.94 -25.45 -13.70
CA GLY A 853 21.00 -25.27 -14.69
C GLY A 853 21.74 -23.92 -14.59
N GLN A 854 21.61 -23.22 -13.46
CA GLN A 854 22.19 -21.88 -13.25
C GLN A 854 23.64 -21.93 -12.76
N ILE A 855 24.10 -23.09 -12.28
CA ILE A 855 25.45 -23.33 -11.77
C ILE A 855 26.02 -24.59 -12.43
N PRO A 856 27.16 -24.51 -13.15
CA PRO A 856 27.80 -25.67 -13.75
C PRO A 856 28.33 -26.66 -12.71
N GLN A 857 28.31 -27.96 -13.03
CA GLN A 857 28.78 -29.04 -12.15
C GLN A 857 30.16 -28.81 -11.51
N PRO A 858 31.21 -28.34 -12.24
CA PRO A 858 32.52 -28.09 -11.62
C PRO A 858 32.49 -27.00 -10.55
N VAL A 859 31.69 -25.94 -10.77
CA VAL A 859 31.54 -24.83 -9.82
C VAL A 859 30.72 -25.28 -8.63
N GLN A 860 29.61 -26.00 -8.87
CA GLN A 860 28.77 -26.58 -7.83
C GLN A 860 29.60 -27.43 -6.85
N ALA A 861 30.49 -28.29 -7.36
CA ALA A 861 31.35 -29.12 -6.52
C ALA A 861 32.30 -28.29 -5.63
N GLN A 862 32.89 -27.21 -6.16
CA GLN A 862 33.77 -26.31 -5.41
C GLN A 862 33.00 -25.57 -4.30
N LEU A 863 31.84 -25.00 -4.64
CA LEU A 863 30.99 -24.27 -3.70
C LEU A 863 30.48 -25.21 -2.59
N THR A 864 29.99 -26.39 -2.95
CA THR A 864 29.51 -27.40 -2.01
C THR A 864 30.63 -27.81 -1.04
N ASN A 865 31.84 -28.03 -1.56
CA ASN A 865 32.96 -28.41 -0.70
C ASN A 865 33.39 -27.27 0.25
N ALA A 866 33.43 -26.03 -0.23
CA ALA A 866 33.76 -24.88 0.60
C ALA A 866 32.73 -24.68 1.74
N LEU A 867 31.43 -24.76 1.42
CA LEU A 867 30.36 -24.66 2.42
C LEU A 867 30.42 -25.80 3.45
N ARG A 868 30.63 -27.03 2.99
CA ARG A 868 30.78 -28.19 3.88
C ARG A 868 31.97 -28.04 4.84
N GLN A 869 33.11 -27.56 4.35
CA GLN A 869 34.29 -27.31 5.19
C GLN A 869 34.04 -26.18 6.19
N ALA A 870 33.34 -25.13 5.76
CA ALA A 870 32.93 -24.03 6.64
C ALA A 870 32.06 -24.54 7.80
N ALA A 871 30.99 -25.28 7.50
CA ALA A 871 30.08 -25.86 8.49
C ALA A 871 30.79 -26.80 9.48
N ASP A 872 31.65 -27.70 8.98
CA ASP A 872 32.41 -28.64 9.84
C ASP A 872 33.34 -27.91 10.82
N GLN A 873 34.03 -26.86 10.38
CA GLN A 873 34.89 -26.07 11.25
C GLN A 873 34.09 -25.26 12.26
N TYR A 874 32.95 -24.69 11.84
CA TYR A 874 32.07 -23.93 12.72
C TYR A 874 31.50 -24.82 13.83
N GLY A 875 31.03 -26.03 13.51
CA GLY A 875 30.57 -27.01 14.50
C GLY A 875 31.64 -27.48 15.49
N LYS A 876 32.93 -27.41 15.11
CA LYS A 876 34.09 -27.67 15.99
C LYS A 876 34.52 -26.44 16.81
N GLN A 877 33.80 -25.33 16.72
CA GLN A 877 34.16 -24.02 17.29
C GLN A 877 35.48 -23.43 16.74
N HIS A 878 35.92 -23.86 15.56
CA HIS A 878 37.08 -23.32 14.86
C HIS A 878 36.67 -22.16 13.93
N LYS A 879 36.29 -21.03 14.54
CA LYS A 879 35.64 -19.90 13.83
C LYS A 879 36.48 -19.32 12.69
N ASP A 880 37.77 -19.06 12.93
CA ASP A 880 38.66 -18.48 11.91
C ASP A 880 38.76 -19.36 10.65
N GLN A 881 38.81 -20.68 10.84
CA GLN A 881 38.85 -21.65 9.76
C GLN A 881 37.50 -21.73 9.03
N ALA A 882 36.40 -21.67 9.77
CA ALA A 882 35.05 -21.63 9.20
C ALA A 882 34.85 -20.40 8.29
N VAL A 883 35.20 -19.22 8.82
CA VAL A 883 35.17 -17.94 8.10
C VAL A 883 36.07 -17.98 6.86
N LYS A 884 37.28 -18.55 6.97
CA LYS A 884 38.16 -18.74 5.82
C LYS A 884 37.49 -19.53 4.70
N HIS A 885 36.81 -20.64 5.02
CA HIS A 885 36.13 -21.46 4.02
C HIS A 885 34.92 -20.77 3.37
N LEU A 886 34.19 -19.91 4.10
CA LEU A 886 33.17 -19.05 3.49
C LEU A 886 33.78 -18.00 2.56
N ARG A 887 34.95 -17.44 2.89
CA ARG A 887 35.69 -16.56 1.97
C ARG A 887 36.17 -17.31 0.72
N ASP A 888 36.61 -18.57 0.88
CA ASP A 888 36.94 -19.46 -0.25
C ASP A 888 35.70 -19.74 -1.11
N PHE A 889 34.53 -19.94 -0.52
CA PHE A 889 33.26 -20.05 -1.25
C PHE A 889 33.05 -18.83 -2.15
N LEU A 890 33.15 -17.61 -1.60
CA LEU A 890 33.00 -16.37 -2.39
C LEU A 890 34.06 -16.29 -3.49
N LYS A 891 35.30 -16.69 -3.22
CA LYS A 891 36.37 -16.73 -4.22
C LYS A 891 36.04 -17.68 -5.38
N HIS A 892 35.48 -18.85 -5.10
CA HIS A 892 35.04 -19.80 -6.13
C HIS A 892 33.85 -19.26 -6.93
N LEU A 893 32.89 -18.64 -6.25
CA LEU A 893 31.69 -18.06 -6.85
C LEU A 893 32.01 -16.91 -7.81
N HIS A 894 33.03 -16.10 -7.47
CA HIS A 894 33.48 -14.95 -8.26
C HIS A 894 34.73 -15.24 -9.10
N ASN A 895 35.01 -16.51 -9.41
CA ASN A 895 36.13 -16.85 -10.27
C ASN A 895 35.87 -16.38 -11.71
N PRO A 896 36.69 -15.48 -12.29
CA PRO A 896 36.47 -14.93 -13.64
C PRO A 896 36.38 -16.00 -14.74
N ALA A 897 36.98 -17.17 -14.53
CA ALA A 897 36.90 -18.29 -15.47
C ALA A 897 35.47 -18.84 -15.66
N PHE A 898 34.55 -18.54 -14.75
CA PHE A 898 33.17 -19.05 -14.77
C PHE A 898 32.10 -17.95 -14.83
N ASP A 899 32.48 -16.68 -15.00
CA ASP A 899 31.54 -15.54 -14.98
C ASP A 899 30.45 -15.62 -16.05
N THR A 900 30.75 -16.23 -17.19
CA THR A 900 29.77 -16.45 -18.27
C THR A 900 28.91 -17.71 -18.08
N SER A 901 29.32 -18.60 -17.16
CA SER A 901 28.73 -19.93 -16.96
C SER A 901 27.88 -20.02 -15.70
N VAL A 902 28.12 -19.18 -14.69
CA VAL A 902 27.27 -19.05 -13.50
C VAL A 902 26.26 -17.93 -13.75
N SER A 903 24.97 -18.25 -13.71
CA SER A 903 23.92 -17.26 -13.93
C SER A 903 23.95 -16.17 -12.84
N PRO A 904 23.81 -14.87 -13.17
CA PRO A 904 23.61 -13.82 -12.18
C PRO A 904 22.47 -14.11 -11.20
N LYS A 905 21.43 -14.82 -11.66
CA LYS A 905 20.27 -15.25 -10.85
C LYS A 905 20.63 -16.21 -9.71
N ALA A 906 21.75 -16.94 -9.83
CA ALA A 906 22.27 -17.81 -8.78
C ALA A 906 23.45 -17.15 -8.04
N LYS A 907 24.30 -16.44 -8.79
CA LYS A 907 25.55 -15.86 -8.27
C LYS A 907 25.30 -14.84 -7.16
N TRP A 908 24.40 -13.88 -7.38
CA TRP A 908 24.21 -12.79 -6.41
C TRP A 908 23.47 -13.23 -5.14
N PRO A 909 22.39 -14.04 -5.21
CA PRO A 909 21.75 -14.56 -3.99
C PRO A 909 22.70 -15.38 -3.13
N LEU A 910 23.53 -16.24 -3.73
CA LEU A 910 24.53 -17.03 -3.00
C LEU A 910 25.62 -16.16 -2.37
N ASP A 911 26.10 -15.13 -3.06
CA ASP A 911 27.07 -14.17 -2.51
C ASP A 911 26.52 -13.50 -1.24
N GLN A 912 25.28 -13.02 -1.30
CA GLN A 912 24.65 -12.28 -0.21
C GLN A 912 24.36 -13.17 1.00
N GLN A 913 23.85 -14.38 0.79
CA GLN A 913 23.64 -15.33 1.88
C GLN A 913 24.96 -15.68 2.56
N VAL A 914 26.03 -15.91 1.80
CA VAL A 914 27.36 -16.21 2.36
C VAL A 914 27.96 -14.99 3.07
N ARG A 915 27.75 -13.77 2.58
CA ARG A 915 28.16 -12.54 3.30
C ARG A 915 27.37 -12.32 4.58
N THR A 916 26.07 -12.62 4.56
CA THR A 916 25.21 -12.56 5.75
C THR A 916 25.68 -13.57 6.80
N LEU A 917 25.98 -14.80 6.37
CA LEU A 917 26.51 -15.85 7.23
C LEU A 917 27.91 -15.49 7.78
N LEU A 918 28.79 -14.94 6.94
CA LEU A 918 30.09 -14.39 7.35
C LEU A 918 29.94 -13.32 8.43
N GLY A 919 29.07 -12.34 8.21
CA GLY A 919 28.82 -11.26 9.19
C GLY A 919 28.31 -11.79 10.53
N LYS A 920 27.44 -12.81 10.50
CA LYS A 920 26.95 -13.50 11.70
C LYS A 920 28.10 -14.18 12.45
N TRP A 921 28.88 -15.03 11.77
CA TRP A 921 29.96 -15.79 12.38
C TRP A 921 31.16 -14.93 12.83
N ASP A 922 31.41 -13.80 12.17
CA ASP A 922 32.43 -12.84 12.59
C ASP A 922 32.01 -12.07 13.86
N SER A 923 30.70 -11.99 14.17
CA SER A 923 30.15 -11.24 15.31
C SER A 923 29.90 -12.06 16.58
N GLU A 924 29.78 -13.37 16.44
CA GLU A 924 29.63 -14.34 17.54
C GLU A 924 30.98 -14.78 18.08
#